data_AF-A0A504X0M6-F1
#
_entry.id   AF-A0A504X0M6-F1
#
_cell.length_a   1.000
_cell.length_b   1.000
_cell.length_c   1.000
_cell.angle_alpha   90.00
_cell.angle_beta   90.00
_cell.angle_gamma   90.00
#
_symmetry.space_group_name_H-M   'P 1'
#
loop_
_entity.id
_entity.type
_entity.pdbx_description
1 polymer ?
#
loop_
_entity_poly.entity_id
_entity_poly.type
_entity_poly.pdbx_seq_one_letter_code
_entity_poly.pdbx_strand_id
1 'polypeptide(L)'
;MVGDFSYCSAQTKQVSKHKISFCSWSPKTDLIALGTETGDVSVHRYKLSCIWESAHSDLGSVVCLAWRPDGQSLCAGHISGTIHLYLTNDGFIYHTITLGAPITHLVWVGQEMPPKSVPGTNAVSFFPDLNALTMFSSDTNFTSSDTFKLSQLLANVDESLTILTVLCDGIVYMYGCGTFHIARWRLQPKFCSNPSQIMVLRCQFSSCLQFMWILYGCTDHNDGTYCMELQQIPCAGLTRHAQQLLTLSVQNSSVRVCKLLLDWSFSQICVSWEDMILEVDAKFTKYGRDRLAQNKDWSLSVELLEFILFGNCPFGLRKFLVEDWTAPNLKRTGTATLKAYESIKTICFQQLQLLLQRLLFHASELLGCIRDTSSYAQFKIPVSQLIRLCSTTGAVLQKTQELYLVIEKSVAHLRAFFKWLYVAIPGLSGRYVPDDFPRVTPTERELVIDFITNYLQPVFVQGELQSYHVDLVEQYIRSGEVHKPLESVVEHTLTEDRERAKLRELINLTTEQLLSEKFPVGMFRFDSKVTLADLIKKNLQNDIDAVFQAQVTGNFSRGCVHFDQMKSLFICRSGFTDSSLTETVVAFHALARPSEEKNSTKSDNDSSSTFLAWKLPVTDTTAHDSFMVMKLESKFVDSNSSPDLSAIVSIDELPSVENPANLPYELIDFQFYTSDLLLLLVCRAKSAGNHSVSRSDTTREPVLSWLVMLPVQNVFDCLVEPQRRRQAHASNPLWSSERSPPSSVNQVRLSEAIAQSNVESLPWHAVRLATNGERSIVLVLFEGLLSCRVYLLERLEPDEPETEATKEDPGEQNQMKIAMGVEADA
;
A
#
# COMPACT_ATOMS: atom_id res chain seq x y z
N MET A 1 -28.72 29.44 -10.97
CA MET A 1 -28.65 30.00 -9.61
C MET A 1 -27.35 29.50 -9.00
N VAL A 2 -26.28 30.28 -9.12
CA VAL A 2 -24.92 29.93 -8.66
C VAL A 2 -24.44 31.17 -7.89
N GLY A 3 -24.58 31.16 -6.57
CA GLY A 3 -24.30 32.33 -5.73
C GLY A 3 -24.59 32.16 -4.24
N ASP A 4 -25.28 31.09 -3.83
CA ASP A 4 -25.82 30.95 -2.49
C ASP A 4 -24.88 30.19 -1.53
N PHE A 5 -23.59 30.48 -1.49
CA PHE A 5 -22.70 29.89 -0.47
C PHE A 5 -22.12 30.97 0.45
N SER A 6 -22.12 30.72 1.76
CA SER A 6 -21.46 31.57 2.75
C SER A 6 -20.36 30.82 3.50
N TYR A 7 -19.30 31.52 3.87
CA TYR A 7 -18.21 30.95 4.65
C TYR A 7 -18.55 30.93 6.15
N CYS A 8 -18.56 29.74 6.74
CA CYS A 8 -18.75 29.55 8.18
C CYS A 8 -17.48 28.92 8.79
N SER A 9 -16.72 29.68 9.58
CA SER A 9 -15.51 29.17 10.24
C SER A 9 -15.88 28.16 11.34
N ALA A 10 -15.51 26.89 11.15
CA ALA A 10 -15.85 25.81 12.08
C ALA A 10 -14.82 25.66 13.22
N GLN A 11 -13.52 25.59 12.89
CA GLN A 11 -12.47 25.33 13.87
C GLN A 11 -11.13 25.89 13.39
N THR A 12 -10.35 26.47 14.31
CA THR A 12 -8.92 26.79 14.09
C THR A 12 -8.08 26.06 15.12
N LYS A 13 -7.03 25.35 14.69
CA LYS A 13 -6.16 24.59 15.59
C LYS A 13 -4.78 24.40 14.99
N GLN A 14 -3.74 24.33 15.82
CA GLN A 14 -2.44 23.80 15.43
C GLN A 14 -2.47 22.27 15.49
N VAL A 15 -2.18 21.62 14.37
CA VAL A 15 -2.41 20.17 14.20
C VAL A 15 -1.11 19.37 14.21
N SER A 16 0.00 19.96 13.77
CA SER A 16 1.31 19.33 13.76
C SER A 16 2.38 20.23 14.37
N LYS A 17 3.46 19.60 14.83
CA LYS A 17 4.71 20.26 15.27
C LYS A 17 5.62 20.60 14.09
N HIS A 18 5.47 19.88 12.98
CA HIS A 18 6.26 20.04 11.76
C HIS A 18 5.42 20.69 10.67
N LYS A 19 6.11 21.28 9.69
CA LYS A 19 5.46 21.91 8.55
C LYS A 19 4.72 20.87 7.73
N ILE A 20 3.44 21.15 7.46
CA ILE A 20 2.58 20.30 6.65
C ILE A 20 2.96 20.53 5.18
N SER A 21 3.44 19.49 4.52
CA SER A 21 3.84 19.50 3.12
C SER A 21 2.66 19.20 2.19
N PHE A 22 1.67 18.40 2.63
CA PHE A 22 0.50 18.03 1.82
C PHE A 22 -0.74 17.77 2.70
N CYS A 23 -1.94 18.01 2.16
CA CYS A 23 -3.20 17.68 2.82
C CYS A 23 -4.25 17.24 1.80
N SER A 24 -5.13 16.31 2.18
CA SER A 24 -6.24 15.86 1.35
C SER A 24 -7.41 15.37 2.19
N TRP A 25 -8.62 15.81 1.85
CA TRP A 25 -9.85 15.25 2.42
C TRP A 25 -10.14 13.86 1.85
N SER A 26 -10.75 13.01 2.68
CA SER A 26 -11.42 11.80 2.24
C SER A 26 -12.62 12.19 1.37
N PRO A 27 -12.88 11.48 0.26
CA PRO A 27 -14.01 11.76 -0.61
C PRO A 27 -15.35 11.50 0.10
N LYS A 28 -15.44 10.44 0.90
CA LYS A 28 -16.70 9.93 1.46
C LYS A 28 -16.94 10.33 2.92
N THR A 29 -15.87 10.46 3.70
CA THR A 29 -15.92 10.67 5.17
C THR A 29 -15.47 12.08 5.55
N ASP A 30 -15.67 12.46 6.81
CA ASP A 30 -15.27 13.76 7.39
C ASP A 30 -13.77 13.78 7.79
N LEU A 31 -12.96 12.93 7.17
CA LEU A 31 -11.56 12.72 7.52
C LEU A 31 -10.64 13.52 6.61
N ILE A 32 -9.55 14.03 7.19
CA ILE A 32 -8.46 14.69 6.47
C ILE A 32 -7.13 14.02 6.78
N ALA A 33 -6.37 13.74 5.74
CA ALA A 33 -5.00 13.28 5.84
C ALA A 33 -4.05 14.47 5.71
N LEU A 34 -3.03 14.50 6.57
CA LEU A 34 -1.97 15.48 6.59
C LEU A 34 -0.63 14.75 6.46
N GLY A 35 0.26 15.28 5.63
CA GLY A 35 1.63 14.82 5.47
C GLY A 35 2.59 15.93 5.85
N THR A 36 3.67 15.60 6.57
CA THR A 36 4.68 16.58 7.00
C THR A 36 5.95 16.51 6.15
N GLU A 37 6.74 17.58 6.20
CA GLU A 37 8.09 17.62 5.60
C GLU A 37 9.07 16.64 6.25
N THR A 38 8.77 16.18 7.47
CA THR A 38 9.55 15.17 8.20
C THR A 38 9.18 13.74 7.85
N GLY A 39 8.13 13.50 7.07
CA GLY A 39 7.70 12.16 6.66
C GLY A 39 6.57 11.56 7.50
N ASP A 40 5.99 12.33 8.41
CA ASP A 40 4.89 11.89 9.25
C ASP A 40 3.56 12.00 8.48
N VAL A 41 2.72 10.99 8.63
CA VAL A 41 1.37 10.94 8.06
C VAL A 41 0.37 10.86 9.21
N SER A 42 -0.60 11.75 9.24
CA SER A 42 -1.65 11.76 10.26
C SER A 42 -3.04 11.91 9.64
N VAL A 43 -4.04 11.31 10.29
CA VAL A 43 -5.44 11.44 9.89
C VAL A 43 -6.25 12.05 11.02
N HIS A 44 -7.04 13.07 10.69
CA HIS A 44 -7.85 13.84 11.62
C HIS A 44 -9.31 13.87 11.15
N ARG A 45 -10.27 14.09 12.07
CA ARG A 45 -11.64 14.48 11.68
C ARG A 45 -11.71 15.96 11.31
N TYR A 46 -12.84 16.40 10.75
CA TYR A 46 -13.04 17.80 10.34
C TYR A 46 -12.88 18.82 11.48
N LYS A 47 -13.10 18.43 12.74
CA LYS A 47 -12.82 19.27 13.93
C LYS A 47 -11.34 19.24 14.36
N LEU A 48 -10.44 18.71 13.53
CA LEU A 48 -9.01 18.61 13.78
C LEU A 48 -8.67 17.78 15.03
N SER A 49 -9.44 16.71 15.27
CA SER A 49 -9.12 15.66 16.25
C SER A 49 -8.31 14.56 15.58
N CYS A 50 -7.09 14.29 16.06
CA CYS A 50 -6.23 13.23 15.55
C CYS A 50 -6.84 11.85 15.86
N ILE A 51 -6.90 10.98 14.85
CA ILE A 51 -7.29 9.58 14.99
C ILE A 51 -6.05 8.73 15.19
N TRP A 52 -5.05 8.92 14.32
CA TRP A 52 -3.75 8.27 14.39
C TRP A 52 -2.69 9.11 13.67
N GLU A 53 -1.44 8.82 14.00
CA GLU A 53 -0.24 9.43 13.42
C GLU A 53 0.81 8.34 13.25
N SER A 54 1.49 8.34 12.10
CA SER A 54 2.51 7.37 11.74
C SER A 54 3.75 8.10 11.25
N ALA A 55 4.87 7.91 11.94
CA ALA A 55 6.11 8.65 11.72
C ALA A 55 7.13 7.81 10.93
N HIS A 56 7.61 8.35 9.81
CA HIS A 56 8.60 7.70 8.93
C HIS A 56 9.69 8.69 8.49
N SER A 57 10.48 9.13 9.48
CA SER A 57 11.54 10.12 9.25
C SER A 57 12.67 9.63 8.35
N ASP A 58 12.85 8.32 8.22
CA ASP A 58 13.80 7.67 7.33
C ASP A 58 13.42 7.83 5.84
N LEU A 59 12.14 8.00 5.53
CA LEU A 59 11.65 8.12 4.15
C LEU A 59 11.66 9.57 3.62
N GLY A 60 11.82 10.55 4.50
CA GLY A 60 11.74 11.98 4.20
C GLY A 60 10.33 12.49 3.91
N SER A 61 10.24 13.74 3.44
CA SER A 61 8.99 14.48 3.23
C SER A 61 7.91 13.68 2.49
N VAL A 62 6.68 13.76 3.00
CA VAL A 62 5.49 13.30 2.28
C VAL A 62 5.25 14.28 1.13
N VAL A 63 5.20 13.80 -0.11
CA VAL A 63 5.04 14.65 -1.30
C VAL A 63 3.60 14.65 -1.79
N CYS A 64 2.88 13.54 -1.62
CA CYS A 64 1.52 13.37 -2.12
C CYS A 64 0.71 12.40 -1.25
N LEU A 65 -0.60 12.63 -1.21
CA LEU A 65 -1.58 11.78 -0.53
C LEU A 65 -2.74 11.50 -1.49
N ALA A 66 -3.23 10.27 -1.51
CA ALA A 66 -4.40 9.88 -2.29
C ALA A 66 -5.30 8.94 -1.49
N TRP A 67 -6.57 9.33 -1.34
CA TRP A 67 -7.58 8.51 -0.70
C TRP A 67 -8.16 7.50 -1.68
N ARG A 68 -8.35 6.27 -1.22
CA ARG A 68 -9.19 5.33 -1.95
C ARG A 68 -10.63 5.89 -2.00
N PRO A 69 -11.36 5.75 -3.12
CA PRO A 69 -12.69 6.36 -3.30
C PRO A 69 -13.73 5.99 -2.23
N ASP A 70 -13.62 4.81 -1.61
CA ASP A 70 -14.52 4.37 -0.53
C ASP A 70 -14.15 4.97 0.85
N GLY A 71 -13.00 5.64 0.96
CA GLY A 71 -12.46 6.20 2.20
C GLY A 71 -11.83 5.19 3.15
N GLN A 72 -11.73 3.90 2.79
CA GLN A 72 -11.21 2.84 3.69
C GLN A 72 -9.69 2.71 3.68
N SER A 73 -9.02 3.24 2.65
CA SER A 73 -7.57 3.27 2.57
C SER A 73 -7.03 4.63 2.18
N LEU A 74 -5.81 4.91 2.63
CA LEU A 74 -5.04 6.09 2.29
C LEU A 74 -3.69 5.67 1.72
N CYS A 75 -3.28 6.29 0.63
CA CYS A 75 -1.96 6.11 0.02
C CYS A 75 -1.11 7.36 0.29
N ALA A 76 0.10 7.19 0.80
CA ALA A 76 1.07 8.26 0.99
C ALA A 76 2.36 7.99 0.19
N GLY A 77 2.77 8.96 -0.61
CA GLY A 77 4.01 8.91 -1.40
C GLY A 77 5.09 9.79 -0.77
N HIS A 78 6.24 9.20 -0.52
CA HIS A 78 7.40 9.85 0.09
C HIS A 78 8.43 10.28 -0.97
N ILE A 79 9.26 11.26 -0.63
CA ILE A 79 10.35 11.74 -1.49
C ILE A 79 11.40 10.65 -1.79
N SER A 80 11.56 9.66 -0.91
CA SER A 80 12.43 8.49 -1.14
C SER A 80 11.99 7.60 -2.30
N GLY A 81 10.77 7.78 -2.83
CA GLY A 81 10.17 6.88 -3.82
C GLY A 81 9.39 5.71 -3.22
N THR A 82 9.31 5.65 -1.90
CA THR A 82 8.47 4.69 -1.17
C THR A 82 7.04 5.20 -1.06
N ILE A 83 6.09 4.28 -1.19
CA ILE A 83 4.65 4.52 -1.07
C ILE A 83 4.08 3.55 -0.05
N HIS A 84 3.33 4.09 0.91
CA HIS A 84 2.64 3.31 1.93
C HIS A 84 1.13 3.36 1.73
N LEU A 85 0.48 2.20 1.78
CA LEU A 85 -0.97 2.05 1.79
C LEU A 85 -1.42 1.72 3.22
N TYR A 86 -2.19 2.64 3.79
CA TYR A 86 -2.71 2.63 5.14
C TYR A 86 -4.18 2.21 5.18
N LEU A 87 -4.58 1.49 6.23
CA LEU A 87 -5.96 1.41 6.65
C LEU A 87 -6.37 2.70 7.37
N THR A 88 -7.50 3.29 6.97
CA THR A 88 -7.97 4.58 7.49
C THR A 88 -8.27 4.55 8.99
N ASN A 89 -8.66 3.40 9.54
CA ASN A 89 -9.16 3.32 10.92
C ASN A 89 -8.06 3.53 11.96
N ASP A 90 -6.85 3.03 11.70
CA ASP A 90 -5.80 2.89 12.70
C ASP A 90 -4.38 3.16 12.18
N GLY A 91 -4.22 3.47 10.89
CA GLY A 91 -2.91 3.74 10.31
C GLY A 91 -2.05 2.50 10.10
N PHE A 92 -2.66 1.30 10.02
CA PHE A 92 -1.91 0.09 9.69
C PHE A 92 -1.47 0.07 8.23
N ILE A 93 -0.17 -0.13 8.00
CA ILE A 93 0.41 -0.24 6.65
C ILE A 93 0.26 -1.68 6.17
N TYR A 94 -0.65 -1.92 5.24
CA TYR A 94 -0.88 -3.26 4.70
C TYR A 94 -0.09 -3.53 3.42
N HIS A 95 0.42 -2.49 2.76
CA HIS A 95 1.24 -2.65 1.57
C HIS A 95 2.21 -1.48 1.37
N THR A 96 3.46 -1.81 1.07
CA THR A 96 4.50 -0.87 0.64
C THR A 96 4.89 -1.12 -0.81
N ILE A 97 5.00 -0.05 -1.60
CA ILE A 97 5.55 -0.05 -2.97
C ILE A 97 6.80 0.81 -2.96
N THR A 98 7.92 0.30 -3.47
CA THR A 98 9.17 1.07 -3.56
C THR A 98 9.55 1.29 -5.01
N LEU A 99 9.65 2.56 -5.40
CA LEU A 99 10.08 3.00 -6.73
C LEU A 99 11.43 3.72 -6.60
N GLY A 100 12.30 3.56 -7.60
CA GLY A 100 13.68 4.10 -7.56
C GLY A 100 13.80 5.62 -7.81
N ALA A 101 12.71 6.37 -7.68
CA ALA A 101 12.65 7.80 -7.98
C ALA A 101 11.60 8.50 -7.11
N PRO A 102 11.77 9.81 -6.82
CA PRO A 102 10.83 10.57 -6.00
C PRO A 102 9.44 10.61 -6.64
N ILE A 103 8.41 10.39 -5.81
CA ILE A 103 7.02 10.44 -6.27
C ILE A 103 6.62 11.88 -6.55
N THR A 104 6.05 12.13 -7.72
CA THR A 104 5.55 13.45 -8.12
C THR A 104 4.06 13.59 -7.90
N HIS A 105 3.28 12.57 -8.30
CA HIS A 105 1.82 12.60 -8.21
C HIS A 105 1.22 11.23 -7.90
N LEU A 106 0.11 11.26 -7.15
CA LEU A 106 -0.75 10.10 -6.87
C LEU A 106 -2.20 10.44 -7.21
N VAL A 107 -2.89 9.49 -7.81
CA VAL A 107 -4.33 9.57 -8.09
C VAL A 107 -4.96 8.21 -7.83
N TRP A 108 -6.05 8.15 -7.07
CA TRP A 108 -6.78 6.92 -6.83
C TRP A 108 -8.24 7.08 -7.25
N VAL A 109 -8.65 6.32 -8.26
CA VAL A 109 -10.00 6.39 -8.85
C VAL A 109 -10.75 5.09 -8.67
N GLY A 110 -12.07 5.16 -8.69
CA GLY A 110 -12.97 4.01 -8.57
C GLY A 110 -13.84 3.88 -9.81
N GLN A 111 -14.07 2.64 -10.23
CA GLN A 111 -15.04 2.27 -11.25
C GLN A 111 -16.23 1.64 -10.54
N GLU A 112 -17.41 2.26 -10.68
CA GLU A 112 -18.65 1.63 -10.25
C GLU A 112 -18.90 0.38 -11.09
N MET A 113 -19.21 -0.72 -10.40
CA MET A 113 -19.53 -2.00 -11.03
C MET A 113 -21.06 -2.13 -11.17
N PRO A 114 -21.55 -2.79 -12.23
CA PRO A 114 -22.99 -3.05 -12.36
C PRO A 114 -23.48 -3.93 -11.20
N PRO A 115 -24.71 -3.77 -10.70
CA PRO A 115 -25.21 -4.42 -9.46
C PRO A 115 -25.27 -5.96 -9.49
N LYS A 116 -24.96 -6.59 -10.63
CA LYS A 116 -24.88 -8.05 -10.79
C LYS A 116 -23.44 -8.58 -10.86
N SER A 117 -22.43 -7.72 -10.71
CA SER A 117 -21.04 -8.18 -10.62
C SER A 117 -20.85 -8.95 -9.32
N VAL A 118 -20.62 -10.25 -9.40
CA VAL A 118 -20.23 -11.04 -8.24
C VAL A 118 -18.76 -10.69 -7.93
N PRO A 119 -18.45 -10.17 -6.73
CA PRO A 119 -17.06 -9.94 -6.33
C PRO A 119 -16.26 -11.24 -6.38
N GLY A 120 -15.04 -11.14 -6.91
CA GLY A 120 -14.26 -12.30 -7.32
C GLY A 120 -13.51 -12.97 -6.18
N THR A 121 -14.15 -13.90 -5.48
CA THR A 121 -13.56 -15.19 -5.04
C THR A 121 -14.59 -15.98 -4.24
N ASN A 122 -14.66 -17.29 -4.45
CA ASN A 122 -15.48 -18.18 -3.61
C ASN A 122 -14.77 -18.57 -2.29
N ALA A 123 -13.61 -17.98 -1.95
CA ALA A 123 -12.85 -18.39 -0.77
C ALA A 123 -13.66 -18.30 0.54
N VAL A 124 -14.53 -17.30 0.69
CA VAL A 124 -15.34 -17.08 1.90
C VAL A 124 -16.32 -18.23 2.17
N SER A 125 -16.71 -19.02 1.16
CA SER A 125 -17.58 -20.17 1.34
C SER A 125 -16.84 -21.46 1.72
N PHE A 126 -15.54 -21.55 1.43
CA PHE A 126 -14.74 -22.75 1.66
C PHE A 126 -13.78 -22.65 2.85
N PHE A 127 -13.37 -21.43 3.20
CA PHE A 127 -12.39 -21.20 4.27
C PHE A 127 -13.04 -20.47 5.45
N PRO A 128 -12.71 -20.87 6.70
CA PRO A 128 -13.16 -20.14 7.88
C PRO A 128 -12.55 -18.73 7.92
N ASP A 129 -13.25 -17.80 8.58
CA ASP A 129 -12.66 -16.52 8.91
C ASP A 129 -11.50 -16.72 9.87
N LEU A 130 -10.31 -16.27 9.47
CA LEU A 130 -9.09 -16.37 10.25
C LEU A 130 -9.20 -15.60 11.58
N ASN A 131 -10.05 -14.57 11.65
CA ASN A 131 -10.30 -13.83 12.89
C ASN A 131 -10.91 -14.70 14.00
N ALA A 132 -11.69 -15.71 13.63
CA ALA A 132 -12.33 -16.61 14.58
C ALA A 132 -11.38 -17.70 15.12
N LEU A 133 -10.16 -17.76 14.61
CA LEU A 133 -9.21 -18.84 14.91
C LEU A 133 -8.17 -18.38 15.94
N THR A 134 -8.26 -18.92 17.16
CA THR A 134 -7.37 -18.62 18.30
C THR A 134 -5.89 -18.93 18.03
N MET A 135 -5.60 -19.76 17.04
CA MET A 135 -4.26 -20.03 16.53
C MET A 135 -3.55 -18.79 15.95
N PHE A 136 -4.26 -17.71 15.59
CA PHE A 136 -3.66 -16.45 15.11
C PHE A 136 -3.60 -15.35 16.17
N SER A 137 -4.00 -15.64 17.42
CA SER A 137 -4.06 -14.66 18.51
C SER A 137 -2.85 -14.69 19.45
N SER A 138 -1.81 -15.49 19.19
CA SER A 138 -0.67 -15.65 20.10
C SER A 138 0.43 -14.60 19.91
N ASP A 139 0.73 -13.86 20.97
CA ASP A 139 1.75 -12.81 21.04
C ASP A 139 3.15 -13.39 21.28
N THR A 140 3.93 -13.61 20.22
CA THR A 140 5.38 -13.88 20.33
C THR A 140 6.15 -13.18 19.22
N ASN A 141 6.02 -11.84 19.11
CA ASN A 141 6.91 -10.90 18.36
C ASN A 141 6.25 -10.09 17.23
N PHE A 142 4.97 -10.29 16.95
CA PHE A 142 4.15 -9.41 16.13
C PHE A 142 2.94 -9.02 16.98
N THR A 143 2.43 -7.79 16.88
CA THR A 143 1.23 -7.44 17.63
C THR A 143 0.08 -8.27 17.07
N SER A 144 -0.66 -8.99 17.92
CA SER A 144 -1.89 -9.72 17.55
C SER A 144 -2.88 -8.87 16.73
N SER A 145 -2.76 -7.54 16.83
CA SER A 145 -3.47 -6.54 16.04
C SER A 145 -3.21 -6.65 14.53
N ASP A 146 -1.97 -6.88 14.09
CA ASP A 146 -1.63 -6.79 12.66
C ASP A 146 -2.07 -8.04 11.88
N THR A 147 -1.92 -9.22 12.49
CA THR A 147 -2.45 -10.48 11.93
C THR A 147 -3.96 -10.39 11.74
N PHE A 148 -4.66 -9.83 12.73
CA PHE A 148 -6.10 -9.59 12.68
C PHE A 148 -6.50 -8.62 11.55
N LYS A 149 -5.73 -7.56 11.30
CA LYS A 149 -5.99 -6.62 10.20
C LYS A 149 -5.76 -7.27 8.84
N LEU A 150 -4.71 -8.07 8.70
CA LEU A 150 -4.45 -8.83 7.49
C LEU A 150 -5.56 -9.87 7.22
N SER A 151 -6.09 -10.53 8.24
CA SER A 151 -7.26 -11.41 8.07
C SER A 151 -8.54 -10.65 7.73
N GLN A 152 -8.75 -9.43 8.26
CA GLN A 152 -9.85 -8.57 7.81
C GLN A 152 -9.74 -8.21 6.33
N LEU A 153 -8.54 -7.92 5.82
CA LEU A 153 -8.33 -7.68 4.38
C LEU A 153 -8.68 -8.90 3.51
N LEU A 154 -8.52 -10.11 4.05
CA LEU A 154 -8.92 -11.36 3.39
C LEU A 154 -10.43 -11.63 3.45
N ALA A 155 -11.15 -11.01 4.38
CA ALA A 155 -12.60 -11.14 4.52
C ALA A 155 -13.34 -10.04 3.73
N ASN A 156 -12.84 -8.81 3.76
CA ASN A 156 -13.40 -7.65 3.10
C ASN A 156 -12.90 -7.57 1.66
N VAL A 157 -13.49 -8.38 0.79
CA VAL A 157 -13.16 -8.38 -0.64
C VAL A 157 -13.69 -7.11 -1.30
N ASP A 158 -12.84 -6.48 -2.12
CA ASP A 158 -13.23 -5.30 -2.90
C ASP A 158 -14.41 -5.62 -3.83
N GLU A 159 -15.52 -4.91 -3.65
CA GLU A 159 -16.71 -5.03 -4.51
C GLU A 159 -16.62 -4.15 -5.77
N SER A 160 -15.73 -3.16 -5.77
CA SER A 160 -15.53 -2.21 -6.87
C SER A 160 -14.07 -2.17 -7.30
N LEU A 161 -13.85 -1.99 -8.61
CA LEU A 161 -12.50 -1.85 -9.14
C LEU A 161 -11.97 -0.46 -8.78
N THR A 162 -10.88 -0.40 -8.03
CA THR A 162 -10.14 0.85 -7.80
C THR A 162 -8.80 0.81 -8.52
N ILE A 163 -8.32 1.96 -8.97
CA ILE A 163 -7.08 2.09 -9.72
C ILE A 163 -6.23 3.18 -9.07
N LEU A 164 -5.08 2.78 -8.55
CA LEU A 164 -4.06 3.69 -8.03
C LEU A 164 -3.06 3.98 -9.17
N THR A 165 -2.94 5.25 -9.52
CA THR A 165 -1.97 5.74 -10.51
C THR A 165 -0.89 6.52 -9.79
N VAL A 166 0.36 6.14 -10.03
CA VAL A 166 1.56 6.73 -9.44
C VAL A 166 2.42 7.29 -10.55
N LEU A 167 2.87 8.54 -10.41
CA LEU A 167 3.78 9.16 -11.36
C LEU A 167 5.10 9.51 -10.67
N CYS A 168 6.21 9.01 -11.22
CA CYS A 168 7.56 9.35 -10.79
C CYS A 168 8.52 9.33 -11.98
N ASP A 169 9.46 10.28 -12.04
CA ASP A 169 10.46 10.41 -13.12
C ASP A 169 9.89 10.29 -14.56
N GLY A 170 8.75 10.94 -14.82
CA GLY A 170 8.08 10.87 -16.12
C GLY A 170 7.54 9.49 -16.49
N ILE A 171 7.42 8.56 -15.55
CA ILE A 171 6.84 7.23 -15.73
C ILE A 171 5.49 7.16 -15.00
N VAL A 172 4.48 6.65 -15.69
CA VAL A 172 3.16 6.35 -15.16
C VAL A 172 3.10 4.88 -14.76
N TYR A 173 2.81 4.61 -13.49
CA TYR A 173 2.51 3.27 -12.97
C TYR A 173 1.03 3.19 -12.59
N MET A 174 0.35 2.11 -12.92
CA MET A 174 -1.06 1.89 -12.59
C MET A 174 -1.25 0.56 -11.88
N TYR A 175 -1.97 0.57 -10.76
CA TYR A 175 -2.22 -0.58 -9.91
C TYR A 175 -3.73 -0.78 -9.68
N GLY A 176 -4.24 -1.96 -10.00
CA GLY A 176 -5.60 -2.39 -9.67
C GLY A 176 -5.70 -2.78 -8.19
N CYS A 177 -6.73 -2.27 -7.51
CA CYS A 177 -6.93 -2.38 -6.06
C CYS A 177 -5.65 -2.06 -5.26
N GLY A 178 -4.86 -1.11 -5.74
CA GLY A 178 -3.61 -0.68 -5.11
C GLY A 178 -2.44 -1.68 -5.17
N THR A 179 -2.62 -2.89 -5.72
CA THR A 179 -1.60 -3.96 -5.65
C THR A 179 -1.25 -4.58 -7.00
N PHE A 180 -2.22 -4.72 -7.92
CA PHE A 180 -2.02 -5.47 -9.17
C PHE A 180 -1.49 -4.56 -10.28
N HIS A 181 -0.27 -4.79 -10.75
CA HIS A 181 0.38 -3.89 -11.71
C HIS A 181 -0.26 -4.00 -13.12
N ILE A 182 -1.04 -2.98 -13.50
CA ILE A 182 -1.79 -2.91 -14.77
C ILE A 182 -0.89 -2.36 -15.89
N ALA A 183 -0.18 -1.27 -15.64
CA ALA A 183 0.59 -0.57 -16.66
C ALA A 183 1.82 0.14 -16.08
N ARG A 184 2.88 0.20 -16.89
CA ARG A 184 4.06 1.05 -16.71
C ARG A 184 4.36 1.74 -18.03
N TRP A 185 4.42 3.06 -18.05
CA TRP A 185 4.67 3.79 -19.29
C TRP A 185 5.51 5.05 -19.08
N ARG A 186 6.65 5.15 -19.77
CA ARG A 186 7.44 6.39 -19.84
C ARG A 186 6.79 7.38 -20.81
N LEU A 187 6.50 8.58 -20.34
CA LEU A 187 5.95 9.67 -21.13
C LEU A 187 6.90 10.03 -22.28
N GLN A 188 6.32 10.33 -23.44
CA GLN A 188 7.05 10.75 -24.63
C GLN A 188 6.58 12.15 -25.02
N PRO A 189 7.36 13.19 -24.68
CA PRO A 189 7.10 14.56 -25.13
C PRO A 189 7.13 14.65 -26.65
N LYS A 190 6.13 15.30 -27.25
CA LYS A 190 6.06 15.52 -28.71
C LYS A 190 6.66 16.84 -29.15
N PHE A 191 6.61 17.84 -28.27
CA PHE A 191 7.05 19.21 -28.58
C PHE A 191 8.47 19.54 -28.06
N CYS A 192 9.14 18.59 -27.41
CA CYS A 192 10.50 18.73 -26.90
C CYS A 192 11.42 17.73 -27.62
N SER A 193 12.55 18.21 -28.15
CA SER A 193 13.43 17.39 -28.99
C SER A 193 14.32 16.46 -28.18
N ASN A 194 14.81 16.94 -27.03
CA ASN A 194 15.65 16.17 -26.11
C ASN A 194 15.25 16.46 -24.65
N PRO A 195 14.26 15.74 -24.10
CA PRO A 195 13.75 16.00 -22.76
C PRO A 195 14.77 15.56 -21.70
N SER A 196 15.26 16.52 -20.91
CA SER A 196 16.20 16.27 -19.82
C SER A 196 15.51 15.69 -18.57
N GLN A 197 14.47 16.39 -18.12
CA GLN A 197 13.69 16.09 -16.94
C GLN A 197 12.21 16.29 -17.29
N ILE A 198 11.39 15.28 -16.96
CA ILE A 198 9.94 15.35 -17.11
C ILE A 198 9.33 15.48 -15.71
N MET A 199 8.77 16.64 -15.43
CA MET A 199 8.05 16.90 -14.18
C MET A 199 6.55 16.84 -14.45
N VAL A 200 5.90 15.81 -13.92
CA VAL A 200 4.44 15.74 -13.95
C VAL A 200 3.88 16.81 -13.01
N LEU A 201 2.94 17.61 -13.50
CA LEU A 201 2.28 18.66 -12.71
C LEU A 201 0.94 18.19 -12.16
N ARG A 202 0.12 17.47 -12.93
CA ARG A 202 -1.15 16.87 -12.48
C ARG A 202 -1.59 15.75 -13.41
N CYS A 203 -2.35 14.82 -12.87
CA CYS A 203 -3.02 13.74 -13.59
C CYS A 203 -4.49 13.69 -13.14
N GLN A 204 -5.43 13.51 -14.08
CA GLN A 204 -6.85 13.36 -13.77
C GLN A 204 -7.52 12.40 -14.76
N PHE A 205 -8.40 11.54 -14.26
CA PHE A 205 -9.26 10.74 -15.13
C PHE A 205 -10.56 11.46 -15.43
N SER A 206 -11.11 11.22 -16.63
CA SER A 206 -12.52 11.51 -16.92
C SER A 206 -13.42 10.75 -15.94
N SER A 207 -14.60 11.30 -15.62
CA SER A 207 -15.58 10.67 -14.72
C SER A 207 -16.02 9.27 -15.17
N CYS A 208 -16.02 9.00 -16.48
CA CYS A 208 -16.33 7.70 -17.07
C CYS A 208 -15.12 6.76 -17.22
N LEU A 209 -13.93 7.16 -16.74
CA LEU A 209 -12.65 6.44 -16.90
C LEU A 209 -12.27 6.06 -18.34
N GLN A 210 -12.87 6.69 -19.35
CA GLN A 210 -12.52 6.47 -20.76
C GLN A 210 -11.21 7.15 -21.16
N PHE A 211 -10.84 8.26 -20.52
CA PHE A 211 -9.64 9.02 -20.80
C PHE A 211 -8.89 9.40 -19.53
N MET A 212 -7.57 9.47 -19.64
CA MET A 212 -6.68 10.03 -18.63
C MET A 212 -5.98 11.27 -19.22
N TRP A 213 -6.01 12.36 -18.46
CA TRP A 213 -5.32 13.60 -18.78
C TRP A 213 -4.07 13.70 -17.93
N ILE A 214 -2.92 13.93 -18.57
CA ILE A 214 -1.65 14.15 -17.88
C ILE A 214 -1.09 15.49 -18.36
N LEU A 215 -0.90 16.41 -17.42
CA LEU A 215 -0.16 17.65 -17.65
C LEU A 215 1.24 17.51 -17.07
N TYR A 216 2.25 17.75 -17.88
CA TYR A 216 3.64 17.72 -17.45
C TYR A 216 4.45 18.84 -18.10
N GLY A 217 5.51 19.23 -17.41
CA GLY A 217 6.57 20.09 -17.91
C GLY A 217 7.77 19.27 -18.35
N CYS A 218 8.44 19.73 -19.40
CA CYS A 218 9.72 19.21 -19.82
C CYS A 218 10.65 20.34 -20.23
N THR A 219 11.92 20.23 -19.89
CA THR A 219 12.97 21.15 -20.33
C THR A 219 13.73 20.54 -21.51
N ASP A 220 13.86 21.32 -22.58
CA ASP A 220 14.68 20.93 -23.72
C ASP A 220 16.15 21.20 -23.41
N HIS A 221 16.99 20.16 -23.49
CA HIS A 221 18.43 20.28 -23.29
C HIS A 221 19.12 21.22 -24.27
N ASN A 222 18.58 21.39 -25.48
CA ASN A 222 19.25 22.15 -26.53
C ASN A 222 19.09 23.66 -26.33
N ASP A 223 17.87 24.11 -26.03
CA ASP A 223 17.52 25.53 -25.94
C ASP A 223 17.36 26.00 -24.49
N GLY A 224 17.34 25.08 -23.52
CA GLY A 224 17.01 25.38 -22.11
C GLY A 224 15.55 25.81 -21.89
N THR A 225 14.73 25.81 -22.96
CA THR A 225 13.34 26.25 -22.88
C THR A 225 12.46 25.23 -22.19
N TYR A 226 11.61 25.70 -21.28
CA TYR A 226 10.60 24.89 -20.63
C TYR A 226 9.32 24.82 -21.47
N CYS A 227 8.81 23.61 -21.65
CA CYS A 227 7.60 23.31 -22.42
C CYS A 227 6.59 22.58 -21.55
N MET A 228 5.34 23.04 -21.52
CA MET A 228 4.22 22.30 -20.92
C MET A 228 3.36 21.63 -21.99
N GLU A 229 3.14 20.33 -21.82
CA GLU A 229 2.34 19.51 -22.72
C GLU A 229 1.21 18.82 -21.94
N LEU A 230 0.00 18.88 -22.48
CA LEU A 230 -1.15 18.12 -21.99
C LEU A 230 -1.37 16.91 -22.90
N GLN A 231 -1.36 15.72 -22.33
CA GLN A 231 -1.65 14.48 -23.05
C GLN A 231 -3.00 13.88 -22.65
N GLN A 232 -3.78 13.49 -23.67
CA GLN A 232 -4.99 12.71 -23.54
C GLN A 232 -4.68 11.26 -23.90
N ILE A 233 -4.83 10.35 -22.95
CA ILE A 233 -4.54 8.93 -23.12
C ILE A 233 -5.86 8.15 -23.05
N PRO A 234 -6.23 7.38 -24.09
CA PRO A 234 -7.41 6.51 -24.05
C PRO A 234 -7.22 5.33 -23.07
N CYS A 235 -8.17 5.19 -22.17
CA CYS A 235 -8.20 4.21 -21.08
C CYS A 235 -9.48 3.36 -21.08
N ALA A 236 -10.25 3.35 -22.17
CA ALA A 236 -11.52 2.62 -22.28
C ALA A 236 -11.41 1.11 -22.02
N GLY A 237 -10.22 0.53 -22.10
CA GLY A 237 -9.96 -0.86 -21.70
C GLY A 237 -10.19 -1.11 -20.20
N LEU A 238 -10.00 -0.11 -19.35
CA LEU A 238 -10.25 -0.20 -17.90
C LEU A 238 -11.72 -0.47 -17.58
N THR A 239 -12.63 0.18 -18.32
CA THR A 239 -14.08 -0.01 -18.14
C THR A 239 -14.57 -1.27 -18.85
N ARG A 240 -14.10 -1.51 -20.08
CA ARG A 240 -14.45 -2.70 -20.87
C ARG A 240 -14.11 -4.00 -20.15
N HIS A 241 -12.99 -4.02 -19.41
CA HIS A 241 -12.48 -5.20 -18.74
C HIS A 241 -12.49 -5.07 -17.22
N ALA A 242 -13.37 -4.23 -16.69
CA ALA A 242 -13.43 -3.90 -15.27
C ALA A 242 -13.63 -5.15 -14.39
N GLN A 243 -14.50 -6.07 -14.79
CA GLN A 243 -14.77 -7.30 -14.05
C GLN A 243 -13.53 -8.19 -14.00
N GLN A 244 -12.86 -8.41 -15.14
CA GLN A 244 -11.67 -9.23 -15.21
C GLN A 244 -10.53 -8.62 -14.40
N LEU A 245 -10.34 -7.29 -14.49
CA LEU A 245 -9.36 -6.56 -13.69
C LEU A 245 -9.65 -6.65 -12.20
N LEU A 246 -10.92 -6.54 -11.79
CA LEU A 246 -11.32 -6.71 -10.40
C LEU A 246 -10.95 -8.10 -9.89
N THR A 247 -11.32 -9.16 -10.63
CA THR A 247 -10.96 -10.53 -10.28
C THR A 247 -9.44 -10.71 -10.16
N LEU A 248 -8.66 -10.24 -11.14
CA LEU A 248 -7.19 -10.34 -11.08
C LEU A 248 -6.61 -9.58 -9.88
N SER A 249 -7.15 -8.39 -9.59
CA SER A 249 -6.66 -7.53 -8.51
C SER A 249 -6.98 -8.10 -7.13
N VAL A 250 -8.20 -8.61 -6.93
CA VAL A 250 -8.61 -9.29 -5.70
C VAL A 250 -7.81 -10.56 -5.47
N GLN A 251 -7.60 -11.38 -6.50
CA GLN A 251 -6.80 -12.60 -6.39
C GLN A 251 -5.34 -12.27 -6.07
N ASN A 252 -4.75 -11.25 -6.72
CA ASN A 252 -3.42 -10.76 -6.39
C ASN A 252 -3.31 -10.31 -4.92
N SER A 253 -4.25 -9.47 -4.48
CA SER A 253 -4.29 -9.01 -3.09
C SER A 253 -4.38 -10.19 -2.11
N SER A 254 -5.30 -11.14 -2.37
CA SER A 254 -5.51 -12.33 -1.53
C SER A 254 -4.26 -13.22 -1.46
N VAL A 255 -3.60 -13.48 -2.59
CA VAL A 255 -2.35 -14.26 -2.64
C VAL A 255 -1.23 -13.57 -1.85
N ARG A 256 -1.08 -12.25 -2.00
CA ARG A 256 -0.05 -11.48 -1.29
C ARG A 256 -0.30 -11.43 0.21
N VAL A 257 -1.55 -11.25 0.65
CA VAL A 257 -1.88 -11.30 2.08
C VAL A 257 -1.67 -12.71 2.66
N CYS A 258 -2.05 -13.77 1.94
CA CYS A 258 -1.74 -15.15 2.34
C CYS A 258 -0.22 -15.38 2.48
N LYS A 259 0.58 -14.81 1.57
CA LYS A 259 2.04 -14.88 1.62
C LYS A 259 2.62 -14.14 2.82
N LEU A 260 2.13 -12.94 3.14
CA LEU A 260 2.55 -12.19 4.33
C LEU A 260 2.25 -12.95 5.62
N LEU A 261 1.04 -13.51 5.75
CA LEU A 261 0.67 -14.36 6.89
C LEU A 261 1.53 -15.63 6.96
N LEU A 262 1.88 -16.21 5.81
CA LEU A 262 2.76 -17.39 5.75
C LEU A 262 4.18 -17.06 6.23
N ASP A 263 4.74 -15.93 5.82
CA ASP A 263 6.06 -15.46 6.28
C ASP A 263 6.07 -15.18 7.79
N TRP A 264 4.97 -14.60 8.29
CA TRP A 264 4.78 -14.39 9.72
C TRP A 264 4.77 -15.72 10.48
N SER A 265 3.91 -16.67 10.09
CA SER A 265 3.84 -17.99 10.74
C SER A 265 5.16 -18.75 10.65
N PHE A 266 5.86 -18.66 9.53
CA PHE A 266 7.18 -19.27 9.38
C PHE A 266 8.24 -18.62 10.29
N SER A 267 8.17 -17.31 10.48
CA SER A 267 9.04 -16.60 11.43
C SER A 267 8.77 -17.02 12.88
N GLN A 268 7.50 -17.28 13.23
CA GLN A 268 7.14 -17.83 14.55
C GLN A 268 7.75 -19.21 14.80
N ILE A 269 7.82 -20.07 13.76
CA ILE A 269 8.53 -21.35 13.84
C ILE A 269 10.03 -21.12 14.13
N CYS A 270 10.66 -20.20 13.39
CA CYS A 270 12.09 -19.92 13.55
C CYS A 270 12.41 -19.45 14.97
N VAL A 271 11.67 -18.46 15.48
CA VAL A 271 11.84 -17.92 16.84
C VAL A 271 11.62 -19.00 17.89
N SER A 272 10.52 -19.76 17.78
CA SER A 272 10.19 -20.82 18.76
C SER A 272 11.27 -21.90 18.83
N TRP A 273 11.92 -22.20 17.70
CA TRP A 273 13.04 -23.14 17.65
C TRP A 273 14.33 -22.53 18.21
N GLU A 274 14.64 -21.28 17.88
CA GLU A 274 15.83 -20.57 18.38
C GLU A 274 15.81 -20.44 19.92
N ASP A 275 14.67 -20.05 20.49
CA ASP A 275 14.48 -19.93 21.95
C ASP A 275 14.65 -21.29 22.66
N MET A 276 14.24 -22.38 22.00
CA MET A 276 14.36 -23.73 22.51
C MET A 276 15.82 -24.23 22.52
N ILE A 277 16.49 -24.17 21.38
CA ILE A 277 17.77 -24.86 21.17
C ILE A 277 18.90 -24.21 21.98
N LEU A 278 18.78 -22.91 22.27
CA LEU A 278 19.80 -22.08 22.91
C LEU A 278 20.31 -22.64 24.24
N GLU A 279 19.42 -23.12 25.13
CA GLU A 279 19.83 -23.65 26.44
C GLU A 279 20.56 -25.01 26.31
N VAL A 280 20.08 -25.89 25.42
CA VAL A 280 20.63 -27.23 25.25
C VAL A 280 21.98 -27.18 24.55
N ASP A 281 22.08 -26.42 23.46
CA ASP A 281 23.33 -26.23 22.72
C ASP A 281 24.40 -25.55 23.59
N ALA A 282 24.04 -24.47 24.31
CA ALA A 282 25.00 -23.78 25.18
C ALA A 282 25.60 -24.71 26.25
N LYS A 283 24.80 -25.62 26.83
CA LYS A 283 25.26 -26.56 27.84
C LYS A 283 26.19 -27.61 27.26
N PHE A 284 25.83 -28.24 26.14
CA PHE A 284 26.68 -29.26 25.50
C PHE A 284 27.95 -28.64 24.91
N THR A 285 27.85 -27.48 24.27
CA THR A 285 28.98 -26.78 23.67
C THR A 285 29.99 -26.36 24.73
N LYS A 286 29.54 -25.78 25.84
CA LYS A 286 30.43 -25.44 26.97
C LYS A 286 31.15 -26.68 27.49
N TYR A 287 30.41 -27.75 27.78
CA TYR A 287 30.98 -29.00 28.27
C TYR A 287 31.97 -29.62 27.29
N GLY A 288 31.63 -29.62 25.99
CA GLY A 288 32.47 -30.15 24.94
C GLY A 288 33.78 -29.40 24.77
N ARG A 289 33.76 -28.05 24.84
CA ARG A 289 34.98 -27.23 24.79
C ARG A 289 35.91 -27.54 25.96
N ASP A 290 35.36 -27.64 27.18
CA ASP A 290 36.14 -27.94 28.38
C ASP A 290 36.81 -29.32 28.31
N ARG A 291 36.14 -30.32 27.71
CA ARG A 291 36.69 -31.68 27.52
C ARG A 291 37.68 -31.78 26.38
N LEU A 292 37.42 -31.14 25.23
CA LEU A 292 38.34 -31.11 24.08
C LEU A 292 39.65 -30.41 24.41
N ALA A 293 39.64 -29.42 25.31
CA ALA A 293 40.85 -28.79 25.82
C ALA A 293 41.76 -29.75 26.60
N GLN A 294 41.18 -30.79 27.22
CA GLN A 294 41.91 -31.80 28.00
C GLN A 294 42.30 -33.01 27.15
N ASN A 295 41.44 -33.44 26.24
CA ASN A 295 41.65 -34.59 25.36
C ASN A 295 41.13 -34.30 23.95
N LYS A 296 42.04 -34.27 22.96
CA LYS A 296 41.71 -33.94 21.56
C LYS A 296 40.87 -35.00 20.85
N ASP A 297 40.97 -36.27 21.26
CA ASP A 297 40.23 -37.39 20.65
C ASP A 297 38.89 -37.65 21.37
N TRP A 298 38.45 -36.72 22.21
CA TRP A 298 37.24 -36.85 23.00
C TRP A 298 35.97 -36.66 22.17
N SER A 299 34.93 -37.44 22.48
CA SER A 299 33.59 -37.30 21.89
C SER A 299 32.49 -37.47 22.93
N LEU A 300 31.54 -36.52 22.94
CA LEU A 300 30.36 -36.54 23.80
C LEU A 300 29.50 -37.80 23.57
N SER A 301 29.32 -38.21 22.31
CA SER A 301 28.48 -39.35 21.97
C SER A 301 29.03 -40.66 22.56
N VAL A 302 30.35 -40.80 22.59
CA VAL A 302 31.02 -42.00 23.17
C VAL A 302 30.80 -42.07 24.67
N GLU A 303 30.93 -40.96 25.41
CA GLU A 303 30.70 -40.95 26.86
C GLU A 303 29.23 -41.22 27.22
N LEU A 304 28.29 -40.63 26.47
CA LEU A 304 26.87 -40.87 26.68
C LEU A 304 26.49 -42.32 26.34
N LEU A 305 27.09 -42.92 25.29
CA LEU A 305 26.91 -44.33 24.94
C LEU A 305 27.51 -45.27 26.00
N GLU A 306 28.70 -44.96 26.51
CA GLU A 306 29.31 -45.72 27.61
C GLU A 306 28.38 -45.75 28.83
N PHE A 307 27.78 -44.60 29.14
CA PHE A 307 26.87 -44.48 30.26
C PHE A 307 25.58 -45.28 30.08
N ILE A 308 24.90 -45.19 28.93
CA ILE A 308 23.64 -45.91 28.73
C ILE A 308 23.83 -47.42 28.51
N LEU A 309 24.94 -47.86 27.91
CA LEU A 309 25.19 -49.27 27.60
C LEU A 309 25.75 -50.02 28.81
N PHE A 310 26.73 -49.45 29.50
CA PHE A 310 27.48 -50.12 30.57
C PHE A 310 27.15 -49.59 31.98
N GLY A 311 26.42 -48.48 32.09
CA GLY A 311 26.13 -47.84 33.38
C GLY A 311 27.32 -47.09 33.97
N ASN A 312 28.47 -47.05 33.27
CA ASN A 312 29.66 -46.33 33.72
C ASN A 312 29.56 -44.85 33.30
N CYS A 313 29.48 -43.94 34.28
CA CYS A 313 29.46 -42.50 34.02
C CYS A 313 30.83 -41.89 34.34
N PRO A 314 31.58 -41.41 33.33
CA PRO A 314 32.87 -40.77 33.54
C PRO A 314 32.78 -39.60 34.53
N PHE A 315 33.84 -39.35 35.30
CA PHE A 315 33.84 -38.31 36.33
C PHE A 315 33.47 -36.91 35.79
N GLY A 316 33.98 -36.55 34.60
CA GLY A 316 33.65 -35.29 33.95
C GLY A 316 32.16 -35.16 33.63
N LEU A 317 31.54 -36.23 33.11
CA LEU A 317 30.12 -36.26 32.79
C LEU A 317 29.25 -36.26 34.05
N ARG A 318 29.66 -36.97 35.09
CA ARG A 318 29.01 -36.95 36.41
C ARG A 318 29.00 -35.53 36.99
N LYS A 319 30.13 -34.84 36.97
CA LYS A 319 30.24 -33.47 37.47
C LYS A 319 29.30 -32.53 36.70
N PHE A 320 29.32 -32.60 35.37
CA PHE A 320 28.44 -31.82 34.52
C PHE A 320 26.95 -32.06 34.81
N LEU A 321 26.51 -33.32 34.88
CA LEU A 321 25.10 -33.68 35.10
C LEU A 321 24.60 -33.40 36.53
N VAL A 322 25.49 -33.39 37.54
CA VAL A 322 25.11 -33.15 38.94
C VAL A 322 25.26 -31.68 39.34
N GLU A 323 26.27 -30.97 38.84
CA GLU A 323 26.60 -29.60 39.25
C GLU A 323 26.14 -28.55 38.22
N ASP A 324 26.43 -28.75 36.93
CA ASP A 324 26.20 -27.74 35.88
C ASP A 324 24.80 -27.82 35.23
N TRP A 325 24.24 -29.03 35.12
CA TRP A 325 22.91 -29.28 34.55
C TRP A 325 22.07 -30.18 35.46
N THR A 326 21.77 -29.64 36.65
CA THR A 326 21.03 -30.32 37.72
C THR A 326 19.69 -30.89 37.26
N ALA A 327 19.23 -31.98 37.90
CA ALA A 327 17.93 -32.61 37.62
C ALA A 327 16.71 -31.65 37.50
N PRO A 328 16.52 -30.64 38.38
CA PRO A 328 15.41 -29.69 38.21
C PRO A 328 15.58 -28.79 36.98
N ASN A 329 16.81 -28.35 36.67
CA ASN A 329 17.08 -27.54 35.48
C ASN A 329 16.87 -28.37 34.21
N LEU A 330 17.37 -29.60 34.17
CA LEU A 330 17.14 -30.55 33.07
C LEU A 330 15.64 -30.78 32.82
N LYS A 331 14.85 -31.00 33.88
CA LYS A 331 13.40 -31.18 33.77
C LYS A 331 12.73 -29.94 33.17
N ARG A 332 13.13 -28.74 33.61
CA ARG A 332 12.63 -27.47 33.07
C ARG A 332 12.98 -27.32 31.59
N THR A 333 14.26 -27.49 31.23
CA THR A 333 14.74 -27.41 29.84
C THR A 333 14.02 -28.42 28.94
N GLY A 334 13.92 -29.68 29.37
CA GLY A 334 13.21 -30.71 28.62
C GLY A 334 11.71 -30.41 28.45
N THR A 335 11.05 -29.89 29.48
CA THR A 335 9.62 -29.49 29.38
C THR A 335 9.42 -28.31 28.45
N ALA A 336 10.29 -27.29 28.53
CA ALA A 336 10.27 -26.15 27.62
C ALA A 336 10.51 -26.59 26.18
N THR A 337 11.47 -27.49 25.96
CA THR A 337 11.80 -28.04 24.64
C THR A 337 10.63 -28.78 24.01
N LEU A 338 10.01 -29.70 24.76
CA LEU A 338 8.85 -30.45 24.26
C LEU A 338 7.66 -29.52 23.95
N LYS A 339 7.42 -28.51 24.79
CA LYS A 339 6.36 -27.51 24.56
C LYS A 339 6.61 -26.67 23.31
N ALA A 340 7.87 -26.28 23.05
CA ALA A 340 8.24 -25.55 21.84
C ALA A 340 7.97 -26.39 20.59
N TYR A 341 8.35 -27.68 20.58
CA TYR A 341 8.03 -28.58 19.47
C TYR A 341 6.53 -28.79 19.26
N GLU A 342 5.74 -28.92 20.32
CA GLU A 342 4.27 -29.00 20.23
C GLU A 342 3.68 -27.71 19.64
N SER A 343 4.24 -26.54 19.98
CA SER A 343 3.87 -25.26 19.39
C SER A 343 4.21 -25.19 17.89
N ILE A 344 5.46 -25.51 17.50
CA ILE A 344 5.88 -25.54 16.10
C ILE A 344 5.02 -26.50 15.27
N LYS A 345 4.72 -27.68 15.82
CA LYS A 345 3.84 -28.68 15.20
C LYS A 345 2.44 -28.13 14.97
N THR A 346 1.89 -27.44 15.96
CA THR A 346 0.59 -26.77 15.88
C THR A 346 0.59 -25.68 14.81
N ILE A 347 1.64 -24.87 14.74
CA ILE A 347 1.81 -23.83 13.71
C ILE A 347 1.88 -24.46 12.30
N CYS A 348 2.65 -25.54 12.11
CA CYS A 348 2.73 -26.24 10.82
C CYS A 348 1.37 -26.78 10.35
N PHE A 349 0.63 -27.43 11.25
CA PHE A 349 -0.63 -28.09 10.91
C PHE A 349 -1.82 -27.14 10.82
N GLN A 350 -1.92 -26.18 11.74
CA GLN A 350 -3.06 -25.29 11.80
C GLN A 350 -2.84 -24.05 10.92
N GLN A 351 -1.69 -23.38 11.02
CA GLN A 351 -1.45 -22.09 10.32
C GLN A 351 -0.93 -22.30 8.90
N LEU A 352 0.24 -22.92 8.72
CA LEU A 352 0.89 -23.04 7.41
C LEU A 352 0.02 -23.82 6.43
N GLN A 353 -0.49 -24.98 6.84
CA GLN A 353 -1.32 -25.81 5.98
C GLN A 353 -2.60 -25.10 5.51
N LEU A 354 -3.30 -24.38 6.40
CA LEU A 354 -4.49 -23.62 6.05
C LEU A 354 -4.17 -22.50 5.04
N LEU A 355 -3.11 -21.72 5.30
CA LEU A 355 -2.69 -20.62 4.43
C LEU A 355 -2.24 -21.13 3.05
N LEU A 356 -1.51 -22.25 3.00
CA LEU A 356 -1.06 -22.86 1.75
C LEU A 356 -2.22 -23.43 0.93
N GLN A 357 -3.21 -24.05 1.58
CA GLN A 357 -4.43 -24.51 0.92
C GLN A 357 -5.23 -23.33 0.34
N ARG A 358 -5.34 -22.23 1.10
CA ARG A 358 -6.01 -21.01 0.64
C ARG A 358 -5.25 -20.34 -0.52
N LEU A 359 -3.92 -20.27 -0.45
CA LEU A 359 -3.09 -19.74 -1.54
C LEU A 359 -3.23 -20.60 -2.80
N LEU A 360 -3.21 -21.93 -2.67
CA LEU A 360 -3.39 -22.84 -3.79
C LEU A 360 -4.79 -22.70 -4.41
N PHE A 361 -5.82 -22.47 -3.60
CA PHE A 361 -7.17 -22.16 -4.09
C PHE A 361 -7.18 -20.90 -4.97
N HIS A 362 -6.65 -19.79 -4.48
CA HIS A 362 -6.57 -18.53 -5.23
C HIS A 362 -5.75 -18.67 -6.53
N ALA A 363 -4.60 -19.34 -6.47
CA ALA A 363 -3.77 -19.61 -7.64
C ALA A 363 -4.49 -20.49 -8.67
N SER A 364 -5.28 -21.47 -8.22
CA SER A 364 -6.05 -22.36 -9.09
C SER A 364 -7.27 -21.66 -9.72
N GLU A 365 -7.96 -20.81 -8.97
CA GLU A 365 -9.05 -19.97 -9.49
C GLU A 365 -8.52 -19.03 -10.59
N LEU A 366 -7.39 -18.39 -10.32
CA LEU A 366 -6.69 -17.54 -11.29
C LEU A 366 -6.22 -18.32 -12.52
N LEU A 367 -5.69 -19.54 -12.35
CA LEU A 367 -5.34 -20.41 -13.47
C LEU A 367 -6.56 -20.74 -14.34
N GLY A 368 -7.73 -20.96 -13.72
CA GLY A 368 -9.00 -21.12 -14.41
C GLY A 368 -9.37 -19.90 -15.26
N CYS A 369 -9.27 -18.70 -14.67
CA CYS A 369 -9.50 -17.44 -15.38
C CYS A 369 -8.56 -17.27 -16.59
N ILE A 370 -7.25 -17.44 -16.40
CA ILE A 370 -6.27 -17.21 -17.48
C ILE A 370 -6.39 -18.26 -18.60
N ARG A 371 -6.88 -19.46 -18.31
CA ARG A 371 -7.19 -20.46 -19.34
C ARG A 371 -8.37 -20.07 -20.23
N ASP A 372 -9.27 -19.21 -19.77
CA ASP A 372 -10.25 -18.57 -20.63
C ASP A 372 -9.58 -17.48 -21.48
N THR A 373 -8.98 -17.91 -22.59
CA THR A 373 -8.30 -17.03 -23.53
C THR A 373 -9.24 -16.00 -24.16
N SER A 374 -10.55 -16.24 -24.17
CA SER A 374 -11.50 -15.28 -24.76
C SER A 374 -11.62 -14.01 -23.91
N SER A 375 -11.58 -14.14 -22.58
CA SER A 375 -11.75 -13.04 -21.64
C SER A 375 -10.42 -12.45 -21.14
N TYR A 376 -9.36 -13.26 -21.02
CA TYR A 376 -8.13 -12.86 -20.32
C TYR A 376 -6.87 -12.74 -21.20
N ALA A 377 -6.92 -13.07 -22.50
CA ALA A 377 -5.72 -13.07 -23.35
C ALA A 377 -4.95 -11.73 -23.40
N GLN A 378 -5.66 -10.61 -23.30
CA GLN A 378 -5.05 -9.27 -23.36
C GLN A 378 -4.10 -8.94 -22.21
N PHE A 379 -4.27 -9.57 -21.05
CA PHE A 379 -3.49 -9.26 -19.85
C PHE A 379 -2.08 -9.88 -19.90
N LYS A 380 -1.82 -10.76 -20.88
CA LYS A 380 -0.54 -11.39 -21.18
C LYS A 380 0.10 -12.10 -19.98
N ILE A 381 -0.72 -12.66 -19.09
CA ILE A 381 -0.24 -13.53 -17.99
C ILE A 381 0.01 -14.91 -18.57
N PRO A 382 1.24 -15.44 -18.56
CA PRO A 382 1.52 -16.75 -19.10
C PRO A 382 1.00 -17.86 -18.17
N VAL A 383 0.26 -18.81 -18.75
CA VAL A 383 -0.30 -19.97 -18.05
C VAL A 383 0.78 -20.79 -17.34
N SER A 384 1.99 -20.88 -17.93
CA SER A 384 3.12 -21.62 -17.36
C SER A 384 3.59 -21.07 -16.01
N GLN A 385 3.57 -19.75 -15.81
CA GLN A 385 3.92 -19.14 -14.52
C GLN A 385 2.91 -19.48 -13.43
N LEU A 386 1.62 -19.53 -13.76
CA LEU A 386 0.57 -19.92 -12.80
C LEU A 386 0.63 -21.41 -12.45
N ILE A 387 0.90 -22.28 -13.43
CA ILE A 387 1.13 -23.71 -13.17
C ILE A 387 2.33 -23.88 -12.23
N ARG A 388 3.41 -23.11 -12.47
CA ARG A 388 4.59 -23.11 -11.61
C ARG A 388 4.26 -22.63 -10.20
N LEU A 389 3.49 -21.54 -10.05
CA LEU A 389 3.03 -21.06 -8.75
C LEU A 389 2.26 -22.15 -7.99
N CYS A 390 1.25 -22.78 -8.61
CA CYS A 390 0.51 -23.88 -8.00
C CYS A 390 1.43 -25.06 -7.60
N SER A 391 2.39 -25.41 -8.47
CA SER A 391 3.37 -26.47 -8.18
C SER A 391 4.25 -26.11 -6.98
N THR A 392 4.76 -24.89 -6.91
CA THR A 392 5.61 -24.42 -5.80
C THR A 392 4.82 -24.35 -4.50
N THR A 393 3.57 -23.87 -4.52
CA THR A 393 2.71 -23.88 -3.32
C THR A 393 2.46 -25.29 -2.81
N GLY A 394 2.21 -26.24 -3.71
CA GLY A 394 2.06 -27.65 -3.33
C GLY A 394 3.35 -28.29 -2.82
N ALA A 395 4.51 -27.92 -3.38
CA ALA A 395 5.81 -28.36 -2.89
C ALA A 395 6.07 -27.85 -1.46
N VAL A 396 5.75 -26.58 -1.19
CA VAL A 396 5.82 -26.01 0.16
C VAL A 396 4.92 -26.78 1.11
N LEU A 397 3.67 -27.06 0.72
CA LEU A 397 2.73 -27.83 1.54
C LEU A 397 3.25 -29.23 1.88
N GLN A 398 3.81 -29.95 0.90
CA GLN A 398 4.44 -31.24 1.14
C GLN A 398 5.65 -31.13 2.07
N LYS A 399 6.48 -30.09 1.91
CA LYS A 399 7.65 -29.86 2.78
C LYS A 399 7.24 -29.49 4.21
N THR A 400 6.13 -28.76 4.40
CA THR A 400 5.53 -28.51 5.72
C THR A 400 5.08 -29.81 6.38
N GLN A 401 4.46 -30.73 5.63
CA GLN A 401 4.08 -32.04 6.14
C GLN A 401 5.30 -32.91 6.49
N GLU A 402 6.36 -32.86 5.67
CA GLU A 402 7.62 -33.53 5.98
C GLU A 402 8.21 -33.03 7.30
N LEU A 403 8.29 -31.70 7.48
CA LEU A 403 8.77 -31.09 8.71
C LEU A 403 7.92 -31.51 9.92
N TYR A 404 6.58 -31.54 9.79
CA TYR A 404 5.69 -32.02 10.84
C TYR A 404 6.05 -33.45 11.29
N LEU A 405 6.29 -34.37 10.35
CA LEU A 405 6.65 -35.75 10.66
C LEU A 405 8.06 -35.87 11.28
N VAL A 406 9.02 -35.07 10.79
CA VAL A 406 10.37 -34.99 11.37
C VAL A 406 10.32 -34.49 12.82
N ILE A 407 9.44 -33.52 13.11
CA ILE A 407 9.21 -33.02 14.47
C ILE A 407 8.64 -34.13 15.36
N GLU A 408 7.61 -34.87 14.92
CA GLU A 408 7.05 -35.97 15.71
C GLU A 408 8.10 -37.01 16.08
N LYS A 409 8.97 -37.37 15.12
CA LYS A 409 10.08 -38.27 15.39
C LYS A 409 11.09 -37.67 16.36
N SER A 410 11.52 -36.43 16.14
CA SER A 410 12.52 -35.76 16.98
C SER A 410 12.03 -35.63 18.43
N VAL A 411 10.74 -35.34 18.63
CA VAL A 411 10.10 -35.28 19.94
C VAL A 411 10.14 -36.62 20.67
N ALA A 412 9.91 -37.74 19.98
CA ALA A 412 9.98 -39.06 20.59
C ALA A 412 11.39 -39.38 21.13
N HIS A 413 12.43 -39.07 20.34
CA HIS A 413 13.82 -39.26 20.73
C HIS A 413 14.23 -38.35 21.90
N LEU A 414 13.93 -37.05 21.80
CA LEU A 414 14.25 -36.08 22.84
C LEU A 414 13.52 -36.37 24.16
N ARG A 415 12.24 -36.78 24.10
CA ARG A 415 11.48 -37.18 25.29
C ARG A 415 12.13 -38.36 26.01
N ALA A 416 12.54 -39.39 25.26
CA ALA A 416 13.24 -40.54 25.83
C ALA A 416 14.60 -40.12 26.42
N PHE A 417 15.35 -39.27 25.72
CA PHE A 417 16.66 -38.76 26.16
C PHE A 417 16.58 -37.96 27.47
N PHE A 418 15.67 -36.99 27.56
CA PHE A 418 15.48 -36.19 28.78
C PHE A 418 14.97 -37.05 29.93
N LYS A 419 14.06 -38.00 29.67
CA LYS A 419 13.58 -38.94 30.69
C LYS A 419 14.73 -39.78 31.25
N TRP A 420 15.58 -40.32 30.38
CA TRP A 420 16.74 -41.11 30.78
C TRP A 420 17.71 -40.30 31.65
N LEU A 421 18.14 -39.13 31.20
CA LEU A 421 19.05 -38.29 31.98
C LEU A 421 18.44 -37.88 33.33
N TYR A 422 17.16 -37.50 33.34
CA TYR A 422 16.45 -37.14 34.57
C TYR A 422 16.41 -38.29 35.57
N VAL A 423 16.21 -39.51 35.10
CA VAL A 423 16.20 -40.72 35.93
C VAL A 423 17.59 -41.10 36.42
N ALA A 424 18.62 -40.84 35.62
CA ALA A 424 19.99 -41.26 35.91
C ALA A 424 20.70 -40.36 36.93
N ILE A 425 20.42 -39.05 36.96
CA ILE A 425 21.08 -38.06 37.84
C ILE A 425 20.96 -38.40 39.35
N PRO A 426 19.77 -38.77 39.89
CA PRO A 426 19.64 -39.15 41.29
C PRO A 426 20.59 -40.29 41.72
N GLY A 427 20.73 -41.32 40.88
CA GLY A 427 21.65 -42.44 41.12
C GLY A 427 23.13 -42.01 41.12
N LEU A 428 23.49 -41.04 40.30
CA LEU A 428 24.85 -40.46 40.26
C LEU A 428 25.16 -39.60 41.50
N SER A 429 24.13 -38.97 42.07
CA SER A 429 24.24 -38.11 43.26
C SER A 429 24.26 -38.86 44.59
N GLY A 430 24.16 -40.20 44.57
CA GLY A 430 24.15 -41.05 45.78
C GLY A 430 22.87 -40.91 46.62
N ARG A 431 21.80 -40.33 46.06
CA ARG A 431 20.50 -40.18 46.72
C ARG A 431 19.67 -41.46 46.60
N TYR A 432 18.90 -41.77 47.63
CA TYR A 432 17.95 -42.89 47.61
C TYR A 432 16.86 -42.65 46.56
N VAL A 433 16.66 -43.62 45.66
CA VAL A 433 15.64 -43.59 44.61
C VAL A 433 14.48 -44.49 45.06
N PRO A 434 13.26 -43.95 45.24
CA PRO A 434 12.09 -44.75 45.62
C PRO A 434 11.76 -45.85 44.59
N ASP A 435 11.13 -46.94 45.03
CA ASP A 435 10.77 -48.05 44.12
C ASP A 435 9.78 -47.65 43.00
N ASP A 436 8.91 -46.67 43.27
CA ASP A 436 7.94 -46.08 42.33
C ASP A 436 8.56 -45.06 41.35
N PHE A 437 9.89 -44.88 41.37
CA PHE A 437 10.54 -43.89 40.55
C PHE A 437 10.51 -44.26 39.05
N PRO A 438 10.34 -43.28 38.14
CA PRO A 438 10.19 -43.56 36.70
C PRO A 438 11.37 -44.38 36.17
N ARG A 439 11.08 -45.48 35.46
CA ARG A 439 12.10 -46.29 34.78
C ARG A 439 12.06 -46.06 33.27
N VAL A 440 13.21 -46.18 32.64
CA VAL A 440 13.36 -46.15 31.18
C VAL A 440 13.00 -47.52 30.63
N THR A 441 12.06 -47.58 29.70
CA THR A 441 11.66 -48.85 29.06
C THR A 441 12.73 -49.32 28.06
N PRO A 442 12.76 -50.61 27.67
CA PRO A 442 13.67 -51.08 26.62
C PRO A 442 13.52 -50.30 25.31
N THR A 443 12.30 -49.97 24.93
CA THR A 443 11.99 -49.17 23.73
C THR A 443 12.51 -47.73 23.84
N GLU A 444 12.36 -47.08 24.99
CA GLU A 444 12.93 -45.76 25.24
C GLU A 444 14.46 -45.80 25.22
N ARG A 445 15.07 -46.87 25.74
CA ARG A 445 16.52 -47.07 25.70
C ARG A 445 17.05 -47.13 24.26
N GLU A 446 16.37 -47.84 23.36
CA GLU A 446 16.72 -47.89 21.94
C GLU A 446 16.63 -46.51 21.29
N LEU A 447 15.57 -45.75 21.56
CA LEU A 447 15.43 -44.37 21.07
C LEU A 447 16.57 -43.46 21.55
N VAL A 448 17.02 -43.61 22.80
CA VAL A 448 18.14 -42.82 23.32
C VAL A 448 19.46 -43.19 22.63
N ILE A 449 19.71 -44.47 22.39
CA ILE A 449 20.90 -44.93 21.68
C ILE A 449 20.90 -44.40 20.25
N ASP A 450 19.76 -44.49 19.55
CA ASP A 450 19.60 -43.96 18.20
C ASP A 450 19.82 -42.44 18.17
N PHE A 451 19.25 -41.70 19.12
CA PHE A 451 19.46 -40.27 19.27
C PHE A 451 20.95 -39.89 19.40
N ILE A 452 21.66 -40.52 20.35
CA ILE A 452 23.07 -40.21 20.62
C ILE A 452 23.96 -40.56 19.41
N THR A 453 23.60 -41.61 18.68
CA THR A 453 24.41 -42.09 17.54
C THR A 453 24.15 -41.28 16.27
N ASN A 454 22.89 -40.99 15.97
CA ASN A 454 22.46 -40.51 14.67
C ASN A 454 22.04 -39.03 14.64
N TYR A 455 21.70 -38.42 15.78
CA TYR A 455 21.17 -37.05 15.83
C TYR A 455 22.13 -36.08 16.52
N LEU A 456 22.78 -36.49 17.62
CA LEU A 456 23.71 -35.65 18.36
C LEU A 456 25.06 -35.56 17.65
N GLN A 457 25.31 -34.47 16.91
CA GLN A 457 26.54 -34.28 16.14
C GLN A 457 27.27 -32.97 16.49
N PRO A 458 28.60 -32.98 16.68
CA PRO A 458 29.37 -31.77 16.92
C PRO A 458 29.61 -30.99 15.62
N VAL A 459 29.55 -29.67 15.70
CA VAL A 459 29.80 -28.76 14.58
C VAL A 459 31.11 -28.01 14.81
N PHE A 460 32.09 -28.25 13.94
CA PHE A 460 33.38 -27.58 13.98
C PHE A 460 33.48 -26.52 12.87
N VAL A 461 33.89 -25.31 13.22
CA VAL A 461 34.23 -24.24 12.28
C VAL A 461 35.65 -23.80 12.53
N GLN A 462 36.49 -23.80 11.49
CA GLN A 462 37.92 -23.48 11.59
C GLN A 462 38.68 -24.32 12.64
N GLY A 463 38.23 -25.56 12.89
CA GLY A 463 38.86 -26.47 13.86
C GLY A 463 38.42 -26.27 15.31
N GLU A 464 37.54 -25.31 15.60
CA GLU A 464 36.95 -25.11 16.93
C GLU A 464 35.50 -25.57 16.99
N LEU A 465 35.10 -26.16 18.12
CA LEU A 465 33.73 -26.59 18.36
C LEU A 465 32.82 -25.36 18.55
N GLN A 466 31.93 -25.13 17.58
CA GLN A 466 31.00 -24.01 17.61
C GLN A 466 29.69 -24.36 18.30
N SER A 467 29.08 -25.48 17.95
CA SER A 467 27.77 -25.91 18.46
C SER A 467 27.60 -27.43 18.39
N TYR A 468 26.53 -27.94 18.97
CA TYR A 468 26.01 -29.28 18.73
C TYR A 468 24.69 -29.22 17.97
N HIS A 469 24.58 -29.97 16.87
CA HIS A 469 23.28 -30.28 16.29
C HIS A 469 22.59 -31.31 17.20
N VAL A 470 21.41 -30.94 17.69
CA VAL A 470 20.60 -31.75 18.62
C VAL A 470 19.29 -32.21 17.96
N ASP A 471 18.96 -31.67 16.78
CA ASP A 471 17.73 -32.00 16.05
C ASP A 471 17.88 -31.89 14.52
N LEU A 472 16.79 -32.20 13.83
CA LEU A 472 16.67 -32.18 12.38
C LEU A 472 15.75 -31.07 11.85
N VAL A 473 15.29 -30.15 12.69
CA VAL A 473 14.40 -29.04 12.29
C VAL A 473 15.20 -27.91 11.65
N GLU A 474 16.39 -27.63 12.17
CA GLU A 474 17.26 -26.53 11.69
C GLU A 474 17.46 -26.53 10.17
N GLN A 475 17.73 -27.70 9.60
CA GLN A 475 17.96 -27.89 8.16
C GLN A 475 16.75 -27.55 7.28
N TYR A 476 15.53 -27.50 7.82
CA TYR A 476 14.34 -27.09 7.07
C TYR A 476 14.10 -25.59 7.16
N ILE A 477 14.40 -24.97 8.31
CA ILE A 477 14.06 -23.57 8.60
C ILE A 477 15.17 -22.59 8.22
N ARG A 478 16.40 -23.05 8.04
CA ARG A 478 17.52 -22.26 7.51
C ARG A 478 17.70 -22.51 6.01
N SER A 479 18.23 -21.52 5.31
CA SER A 479 18.58 -21.65 3.89
C SER A 479 19.78 -22.57 3.71
N GLY A 480 19.81 -23.34 2.61
CA GLY A 480 20.87 -24.31 2.36
C GLY A 480 20.34 -25.61 1.76
N GLU A 481 20.81 -26.74 2.28
CA GLU A 481 20.34 -28.07 1.88
C GLU A 481 19.87 -28.89 3.09
N VAL A 482 18.83 -29.69 2.87
CA VAL A 482 18.38 -30.72 3.81
C VAL A 482 19.31 -31.93 3.66
N HIS A 483 20.14 -32.16 4.67
CA HIS A 483 21.13 -33.24 4.67
C HIS A 483 20.55 -34.60 5.09
N LYS A 484 19.55 -34.59 5.99
CA LYS A 484 18.83 -35.79 6.45
C LYS A 484 17.33 -35.62 6.23
N PRO A 485 16.82 -35.87 5.00
CA PRO A 485 15.39 -35.81 4.70
C PRO A 485 14.64 -36.93 5.42
N LEU A 486 13.30 -36.80 5.54
CA LEU A 486 12.49 -37.77 6.28
C LEU A 486 12.73 -39.22 5.84
N GLU A 487 12.93 -39.48 4.55
CA GLU A 487 13.23 -40.80 3.99
C GLU A 487 14.43 -41.46 4.72
N SER A 488 15.54 -40.72 4.87
CA SER A 488 16.72 -41.18 5.61
C SER A 488 16.46 -41.39 7.11
N VAL A 489 15.54 -40.61 7.69
CA VAL A 489 15.15 -40.72 9.10
C VAL A 489 14.24 -41.94 9.33
N VAL A 490 13.53 -42.41 8.30
CA VAL A 490 12.64 -43.58 8.42
C VAL A 490 13.33 -44.87 7.98
N GLU A 491 14.41 -44.86 7.18
CA GLU A 491 15.10 -46.06 6.66
C GLU A 491 15.23 -47.25 7.63
N HIS A 492 15.46 -47.01 8.93
CA HIS A 492 15.60 -48.06 9.96
C HIS A 492 14.28 -48.60 10.56
N THR A 493 13.14 -47.96 10.30
CA THR A 493 11.80 -48.32 10.82
C THR A 493 10.84 -48.86 9.74
N LEU A 494 11.31 -48.95 8.48
CA LEU A 494 10.47 -49.20 7.30
C LEU A 494 10.38 -50.66 6.87
N THR A 495 9.54 -51.45 7.54
CA THR A 495 8.93 -52.62 6.88
C THR A 495 7.71 -52.25 6.03
N GLU A 496 6.99 -51.16 6.36
CA GLU A 496 5.70 -50.81 5.70
C GLU A 496 5.78 -49.67 4.65
N ASP A 497 6.49 -48.54 4.84
CA ASP A 497 6.56 -47.49 3.77
C ASP A 497 7.52 -47.82 2.61
N ARG A 498 8.09 -49.03 2.58
CA ARG A 498 8.86 -49.55 1.44
C ARG A 498 8.04 -49.49 0.14
N GLU A 499 6.71 -49.48 0.24
CA GLU A 499 5.79 -49.28 -0.90
C GLU A 499 5.77 -47.84 -1.43
N ARG A 500 5.89 -46.82 -0.58
CA ARG A 500 5.80 -45.41 -0.99
C ARG A 500 7.09 -44.91 -1.66
N ALA A 501 8.25 -45.32 -1.14
CA ALA A 501 9.53 -45.07 -1.78
C ALA A 501 9.65 -45.83 -3.11
N LYS A 502 9.23 -47.09 -3.16
CA LYS A 502 9.10 -47.86 -4.41
C LYS A 502 8.12 -47.23 -5.39
N LEU A 503 7.01 -46.64 -4.94
CA LEU A 503 6.08 -45.93 -5.82
C LEU A 503 6.75 -44.70 -6.45
N ARG A 504 7.58 -43.95 -5.73
CA ARG A 504 8.36 -42.83 -6.30
C ARG A 504 9.41 -43.31 -7.31
N GLU A 505 10.07 -44.42 -7.01
CA GLU A 505 11.04 -45.09 -7.89
C GLU A 505 10.37 -45.68 -9.15
N LEU A 506 9.18 -46.26 -9.03
CA LEU A 506 8.33 -46.76 -10.12
C LEU A 506 7.76 -45.63 -10.99
N ILE A 507 7.50 -44.46 -10.39
CA ILE A 507 7.04 -43.26 -11.10
C ILE A 507 8.19 -42.63 -11.92
N ASN A 508 9.46 -42.95 -11.61
CA ASN A 508 10.67 -42.68 -12.38
C ASN A 508 10.64 -41.38 -13.22
N LEU A 509 10.32 -40.26 -12.57
CA LEU A 509 10.40 -38.94 -13.17
C LEU A 509 11.81 -38.41 -12.91
N THR A 510 12.67 -38.48 -13.93
CA THR A 510 14.02 -37.89 -13.88
C THR A 510 13.94 -36.39 -13.58
N THR A 511 14.96 -35.81 -12.96
CA THR A 511 15.04 -34.36 -12.66
C THR A 511 14.84 -33.50 -13.91
N GLU A 512 15.24 -34.00 -15.09
CA GLU A 512 14.98 -33.38 -16.40
C GLU A 512 13.51 -33.48 -16.85
N GLN A 513 12.82 -34.60 -16.59
CA GLN A 513 11.38 -34.74 -16.84
C GLN A 513 10.54 -33.90 -15.86
N LEU A 514 11.00 -33.73 -14.62
CA LEU A 514 10.45 -32.82 -13.59
C LEU A 514 10.63 -31.33 -13.94
N LEU A 515 11.60 -31.01 -14.80
CA LEU A 515 11.84 -29.67 -15.34
C LEU A 515 11.13 -29.43 -16.69
N SER A 516 10.70 -30.50 -17.37
CA SER A 516 9.94 -30.39 -18.61
C SER A 516 8.50 -29.92 -18.34
N GLU A 517 7.93 -29.08 -19.21
CA GLU A 517 6.52 -28.63 -19.16
C GLU A 517 5.48 -29.76 -19.29
N LYS A 518 5.92 -31.03 -19.28
CA LYS A 518 5.10 -32.24 -19.46
C LYS A 518 4.79 -32.96 -18.15
N PHE A 519 4.74 -32.26 -17.03
CA PHE A 519 4.27 -32.85 -15.78
C PHE A 519 2.72 -32.94 -15.80
N PRO A 520 2.11 -34.06 -15.37
CA PRO A 520 0.66 -34.12 -15.29
C PRO A 520 0.14 -33.06 -14.31
N VAL A 521 -0.84 -32.29 -14.75
CA VAL A 521 -1.53 -31.28 -13.93
C VAL A 521 -2.09 -31.98 -12.68
N GLY A 522 -1.63 -31.59 -11.49
CA GLY A 522 -2.12 -32.12 -10.20
C GLY A 522 -1.10 -32.90 -9.36
N MET A 523 0.10 -33.18 -9.87
CA MET A 523 1.20 -33.71 -9.05
C MET A 523 2.18 -32.60 -8.66
N PHE A 524 2.44 -32.44 -7.37
CA PHE A 524 3.37 -31.41 -6.87
C PHE A 524 4.81 -31.93 -6.88
N ARG A 525 5.74 -31.10 -7.37
CA ARG A 525 7.16 -31.42 -7.42
C ARG A 525 7.75 -31.45 -6.00
N PHE A 526 8.13 -32.62 -5.52
CA PHE A 526 8.84 -32.78 -4.25
C PHE A 526 10.35 -32.83 -4.48
N ASP A 527 11.10 -31.97 -3.79
CA ASP A 527 12.56 -32.04 -3.72
C ASP A 527 12.97 -32.29 -2.27
N SER A 528 13.66 -33.41 -2.03
CA SER A 528 14.08 -33.82 -0.69
C SER A 528 15.16 -32.90 -0.11
N LYS A 529 15.98 -32.27 -0.95
CA LYS A 529 17.13 -31.45 -0.52
C LYS A 529 16.80 -29.98 -0.32
N VAL A 530 15.75 -29.47 -0.95
CA VAL A 530 15.39 -28.06 -0.83
C VAL A 530 14.79 -27.79 0.55
N THR A 531 15.17 -26.67 1.17
CA THR A 531 14.69 -26.25 2.49
C THR A 531 13.30 -25.62 2.43
N LEU A 532 12.54 -25.67 3.53
CA LEU A 532 11.26 -24.98 3.62
C LEU A 532 11.46 -23.45 3.56
N ALA A 533 12.56 -22.96 4.12
CA ALA A 533 12.96 -21.55 4.06
C ALA A 533 13.12 -21.04 2.64
N ASP A 534 13.88 -21.75 1.79
CA ASP A 534 14.13 -21.35 0.41
C ASP A 534 12.84 -21.45 -0.43
N LEU A 535 12.00 -22.47 -0.18
CA LEU A 535 10.70 -22.60 -0.83
C LEU A 535 9.77 -21.40 -0.53
N ILE A 536 9.64 -21.01 0.75
CA ILE A 536 8.74 -19.92 1.15
C ILE A 536 9.32 -18.55 0.79
N LYS A 537 10.57 -18.27 1.17
CA LYS A 537 11.15 -16.92 1.09
C LYS A 537 11.65 -16.56 -0.31
N LYS A 538 12.09 -17.55 -1.11
CA LYS A 538 12.64 -17.31 -2.45
C LYS A 538 11.72 -17.82 -3.54
N ASN A 539 11.47 -19.12 -3.60
CA ASN A 539 10.80 -19.71 -4.77
C ASN A 539 9.35 -19.24 -4.89
N LEU A 540 8.58 -19.33 -3.81
CA LEU A 540 7.18 -18.89 -3.79
C LEU A 540 7.06 -17.38 -4.03
N GLN A 541 7.95 -16.58 -3.44
CA GLN A 541 7.98 -15.13 -3.66
C GLN A 541 8.27 -14.78 -5.12
N ASN A 542 9.29 -15.40 -5.72
CA ASN A 542 9.65 -15.20 -7.13
C ASN A 542 8.53 -15.62 -8.08
N ASP A 543 7.82 -16.71 -7.79
CA ASP A 543 6.71 -17.17 -8.62
C ASP A 543 5.49 -16.24 -8.52
N ILE A 544 5.18 -15.72 -7.32
CA ILE A 544 4.15 -14.68 -7.12
C ILE A 544 4.52 -13.41 -7.89
N ASP A 545 5.75 -12.94 -7.74
CA ASP A 545 6.22 -11.73 -8.42
C ASP A 545 6.25 -11.91 -9.94
N ALA A 546 6.64 -13.09 -10.44
CA ALA A 546 6.63 -13.37 -11.87
C ALA A 546 5.22 -13.28 -12.50
N VAL A 547 4.17 -13.67 -11.76
CA VAL A 547 2.77 -13.62 -12.21
C VAL A 547 2.21 -12.19 -12.17
N PHE A 548 2.44 -11.48 -11.07
CA PHE A 548 1.74 -10.23 -10.78
C PHE A 548 2.57 -8.97 -11.06
N GLN A 549 3.89 -9.04 -10.93
CA GLN A 549 4.79 -7.94 -11.30
C GLN A 549 5.22 -8.11 -12.77
N ALA A 550 4.98 -7.08 -13.57
CA ALA A 550 5.52 -7.04 -14.93
C ALA A 550 7.04 -6.82 -14.90
N GLN A 551 7.73 -7.29 -15.95
CA GLN A 551 9.18 -7.10 -16.12
C GLN A 551 9.56 -5.61 -15.95
N VAL A 552 10.43 -5.33 -14.98
CA VAL A 552 10.72 -3.99 -14.42
C VAL A 552 11.26 -3.00 -15.47
N THR A 553 11.75 -3.46 -16.61
CA THR A 553 12.57 -2.65 -17.52
C THR A 553 11.85 -2.13 -18.78
N GLY A 554 10.55 -2.40 -18.98
CA GLY A 554 9.83 -2.04 -20.22
C GLY A 554 8.54 -1.23 -20.03
N ASN A 555 8.06 -0.63 -21.12
CA ASN A 555 6.71 -0.06 -21.21
C ASN A 555 5.69 -1.20 -21.47
N PHE A 556 4.58 -1.23 -20.74
CA PHE A 556 3.49 -2.17 -20.97
C PHE A 556 2.16 -1.63 -20.40
N SER A 557 1.02 -2.12 -20.89
CA SER A 557 -0.31 -1.64 -20.47
C SER A 557 -1.37 -2.71 -20.28
N ARG A 558 -1.00 -4.00 -20.30
CA ARG A 558 -1.89 -5.19 -20.22
C ARG A 558 -3.18 -5.09 -21.07
N GLY A 559 -3.15 -4.31 -22.16
CA GLY A 559 -4.29 -4.08 -23.06
C GLY A 559 -5.36 -3.12 -22.54
N CYS A 560 -5.18 -2.54 -21.35
CA CYS A 560 -6.20 -1.69 -20.70
C CYS A 560 -6.06 -0.20 -21.05
N VAL A 561 -4.84 0.22 -21.39
CA VAL A 561 -4.49 1.63 -21.68
C VAL A 561 -3.76 1.71 -23.01
N HIS A 562 -4.23 2.58 -23.90
CA HIS A 562 -3.70 2.74 -25.25
C HIS A 562 -2.80 3.98 -25.35
N PHE A 563 -1.62 3.89 -24.73
CA PHE A 563 -0.64 4.98 -24.79
C PHE A 563 -0.18 5.28 -26.23
N ASP A 564 -0.16 4.30 -27.13
CA ASP A 564 0.18 4.51 -28.54
C ASP A 564 -0.82 5.42 -29.29
N GLN A 565 -2.05 5.57 -28.77
CA GLN A 565 -3.10 6.42 -29.35
C GLN A 565 -3.20 7.78 -28.62
N MET A 566 -2.17 8.18 -27.89
CA MET A 566 -2.14 9.42 -27.14
C MET A 566 -2.17 10.66 -28.05
N LYS A 567 -2.98 11.63 -27.64
CA LYS A 567 -3.07 12.93 -28.28
C LYS A 567 -2.44 13.99 -27.39
N SER A 568 -1.84 15.01 -27.98
CA SER A 568 -1.07 16.02 -27.25
C SER A 568 -1.51 17.42 -27.62
N LEU A 569 -1.55 18.30 -26.64
CA LEU A 569 -1.82 19.72 -26.78
C LEU A 569 -0.65 20.52 -26.20
N PHE A 570 -0.08 21.43 -26.99
CA PHE A 570 1.00 22.29 -26.54
C PHE A 570 0.46 23.47 -25.74
N ILE A 571 0.70 23.49 -24.43
CA ILE A 571 0.15 24.53 -23.54
C ILE A 571 1.04 25.77 -23.52
N CYS A 572 2.31 25.60 -23.16
CA CYS A 572 3.17 26.74 -22.86
C CYS A 572 4.60 26.50 -23.34
N ARG A 573 5.23 27.54 -23.92
CA ARG A 573 6.68 27.63 -24.10
C ARG A 573 7.26 28.85 -23.37
N SER A 574 8.22 28.62 -22.51
CA SER A 574 8.86 29.67 -21.70
C SER A 574 10.38 29.60 -21.81
N GLY A 575 11.02 30.77 -21.89
CA GLY A 575 12.48 30.91 -21.82
C GLY A 575 13.05 31.04 -20.40
N PHE A 576 12.20 31.01 -19.36
CA PHE A 576 12.64 31.15 -17.97
C PHE A 576 13.34 29.88 -17.46
N THR A 577 14.38 30.05 -16.64
CA THR A 577 15.10 28.96 -15.94
C THR A 577 14.25 28.36 -14.82
N ASP A 578 14.47 27.07 -14.55
CA ASP A 578 13.67 26.10 -13.74
C ASP A 578 12.97 26.59 -12.45
N SER A 579 13.44 27.63 -11.77
CA SER A 579 13.01 27.97 -10.40
C SER A 579 11.63 28.63 -10.28
N SER A 580 11.08 29.23 -11.35
CA SER A 580 9.80 29.96 -11.29
C SER A 580 8.56 29.09 -11.54
N LEU A 581 8.74 27.86 -12.03
CA LEU A 581 7.65 27.02 -12.56
C LEU A 581 7.38 25.77 -11.72
N THR A 582 8.24 25.43 -10.76
CA THR A 582 7.92 24.47 -9.68
C THR A 582 6.74 24.93 -8.82
N GLU A 583 6.41 26.22 -8.87
CA GLU A 583 5.28 26.85 -8.17
C GLU A 583 4.00 26.93 -9.02
N THR A 584 3.98 26.34 -10.23
CA THR A 584 2.80 26.41 -11.10
C THR A 584 1.64 25.63 -10.51
N VAL A 585 0.62 26.34 -10.02
CA VAL A 585 -0.61 25.76 -9.49
C VAL A 585 -1.50 25.28 -10.63
N VAL A 586 -2.00 24.05 -10.52
CA VAL A 586 -2.86 23.41 -11.52
C VAL A 586 -3.98 22.66 -10.80
N ALA A 587 -5.21 22.84 -11.27
CA ALA A 587 -6.38 22.12 -10.81
C ALA A 587 -7.11 21.47 -12.00
N PHE A 588 -7.55 20.23 -11.80
CA PHE A 588 -8.43 19.51 -12.71
C PHE A 588 -9.76 19.21 -12.01
N HIS A 589 -10.84 19.17 -12.77
CA HIS A 589 -12.12 18.66 -12.28
C HIS A 589 -12.87 17.93 -13.39
N ALA A 590 -13.18 16.65 -13.16
CA ALA A 590 -13.96 15.85 -14.09
C ALA A 590 -15.45 15.99 -13.78
N LEU A 591 -16.26 16.37 -14.78
CA LEU A 591 -17.70 16.49 -14.61
C LEU A 591 -18.36 15.11 -14.54
N ALA A 592 -19.01 14.80 -13.42
CA ALA A 592 -19.90 13.66 -13.30
C ALA A 592 -21.28 13.99 -13.90
N ARG A 593 -21.92 13.06 -14.62
CA ARG A 593 -23.32 13.25 -15.06
C ARG A 593 -24.26 13.10 -13.86
N PRO A 594 -25.30 13.95 -13.72
CA PRO A 594 -26.33 13.73 -12.72
C PRO A 594 -27.07 12.41 -12.95
N SER A 595 -27.39 11.71 -11.87
CA SER A 595 -28.01 10.38 -11.86
C SER A 595 -29.43 10.32 -12.46
N GLU A 596 -30.12 11.45 -12.57
CA GLU A 596 -31.52 11.53 -12.99
C GLU A 596 -31.76 11.37 -14.51
N GLU A 597 -30.75 11.55 -15.36
CA GLU A 597 -30.89 11.44 -16.82
C GLU A 597 -30.66 10.01 -17.38
N LYS A 598 -30.46 9.01 -16.51
CA LYS A 598 -30.18 7.60 -16.90
C LYS A 598 -31.34 6.92 -17.67
N ASN A 599 -32.50 7.56 -17.81
CA ASN A 599 -33.69 7.00 -18.47
C ASN A 599 -33.97 7.52 -19.89
N SER A 600 -33.14 8.40 -20.46
CA SER A 600 -33.34 8.84 -21.86
C SER A 600 -32.60 7.94 -22.85
N THR A 601 -33.36 7.25 -23.71
CA THR A 601 -32.91 6.26 -24.70
C THR A 601 -32.25 6.86 -25.95
N LYS A 602 -31.70 8.07 -25.86
CA LYS A 602 -30.97 8.67 -26.99
C LYS A 602 -29.49 8.30 -26.92
N SER A 603 -29.07 7.49 -27.89
CA SER A 603 -27.66 7.23 -28.22
C SER A 603 -27.03 8.50 -28.80
N ASP A 604 -26.67 9.46 -27.95
CA ASP A 604 -25.94 10.65 -28.34
C ASP A 604 -24.56 10.68 -27.66
N ASN A 605 -23.53 10.47 -28.48
CA ASN A 605 -22.10 10.76 -28.31
C ASN A 605 -21.59 11.07 -26.88
N ASP A 606 -20.77 10.15 -26.35
CA ASP A 606 -19.94 10.25 -25.13
C ASP A 606 -19.12 11.57 -25.04
N SER A 607 -19.64 12.58 -24.34
CA SER A 607 -18.87 13.78 -23.97
C SER A 607 -18.76 13.91 -22.44
N SER A 608 -17.84 13.15 -21.83
CA SER A 608 -17.34 13.51 -20.50
C SER A 608 -16.41 14.72 -20.64
N SER A 609 -16.83 15.88 -20.15
CA SER A 609 -15.98 17.08 -20.14
C SER A 609 -15.14 17.16 -18.85
N THR A 610 -13.94 17.71 -18.96
CA THR A 610 -13.02 17.93 -17.85
C THR A 610 -12.59 19.40 -17.84
N PHE A 611 -12.67 20.06 -16.69
CA PHE A 611 -12.12 21.40 -16.53
C PHE A 611 -10.65 21.33 -16.14
N LEU A 612 -9.86 22.24 -16.72
CA LEU A 612 -8.47 22.47 -16.40
C LEU A 612 -8.27 23.95 -16.08
N ALA A 613 -7.77 24.24 -14.90
CA ALA A 613 -7.29 25.56 -14.51
C ALA A 613 -5.78 25.50 -14.22
N TRP A 614 -5.00 26.45 -14.72
CA TRP A 614 -3.56 26.53 -14.45
C TRP A 614 -3.10 27.99 -14.35
N LYS A 615 -2.17 28.27 -13.43
CA LYS A 615 -1.57 29.59 -13.21
C LYS A 615 -0.61 29.94 -14.36
N LEU A 616 -0.75 31.11 -14.98
CA LEU A 616 0.18 31.54 -16.03
C LEU A 616 1.52 31.98 -15.42
N PRO A 617 2.65 31.80 -16.14
CA PRO A 617 3.94 32.28 -15.68
C PRO A 617 3.94 33.82 -15.70
N VAL A 618 4.44 34.41 -14.62
CA VAL A 618 4.54 35.87 -14.50
C VAL A 618 5.73 36.35 -15.31
N THR A 619 5.50 37.22 -16.30
CA THR A 619 6.57 37.81 -17.12
C THR A 619 7.12 39.10 -16.52
N ASP A 620 6.28 39.86 -15.79
CA ASP A 620 6.62 41.12 -15.13
C ASP A 620 6.25 41.05 -13.65
N THR A 621 7.21 41.26 -12.75
CA THR A 621 7.00 41.19 -11.28
C THR A 621 6.08 42.26 -10.72
N THR A 622 5.69 43.25 -11.52
CA THR A 622 4.75 44.32 -11.14
C THR A 622 3.34 44.08 -11.66
N ALA A 623 3.12 43.00 -12.43
CA ALA A 623 1.80 42.66 -12.96
C ALA A 623 1.01 41.77 -12.00
N HIS A 624 -0.33 41.84 -12.10
CA HIS A 624 -1.22 40.95 -11.37
C HIS A 624 -1.10 39.51 -11.89
N ASP A 625 -1.21 38.54 -10.99
CA ASP A 625 -1.26 37.13 -11.39
C ASP A 625 -2.51 36.85 -12.23
N SER A 626 -2.37 35.93 -13.18
CA SER A 626 -3.45 35.47 -14.05
C SER A 626 -3.44 33.95 -14.12
N PHE A 627 -4.60 33.35 -14.36
CA PHE A 627 -4.74 31.90 -14.58
C PHE A 627 -5.69 31.64 -15.75
N MET A 628 -5.52 30.50 -16.43
CA MET A 628 -6.37 30.11 -17.55
C MET A 628 -7.28 28.98 -17.14
N VAL A 629 -8.57 29.10 -17.45
CA VAL A 629 -9.60 28.07 -17.27
C VAL A 629 -10.04 27.56 -18.64
N MET A 630 -10.08 26.24 -18.80
CA MET A 630 -10.45 25.58 -20.05
C MET A 630 -11.42 24.43 -19.79
N LYS A 631 -12.38 24.26 -20.69
CA LYS A 631 -13.21 23.04 -20.79
C LYS A 631 -12.62 22.12 -21.85
N LEU A 632 -12.20 20.93 -21.44
CA LEU A 632 -11.67 19.87 -22.30
C LEU A 632 -12.79 18.89 -22.63
N GLU A 633 -13.04 18.66 -23.91
CA GLU A 633 -14.05 17.67 -24.37
C GLU A 633 -13.41 16.34 -24.78
N SER A 634 -14.21 15.27 -24.87
CA SER A 634 -13.72 13.93 -25.22
C SER A 634 -13.18 13.84 -26.66
N LYS A 635 -13.82 14.53 -27.61
CA LYS A 635 -13.46 14.55 -29.04
C LYS A 635 -12.28 15.48 -29.38
N PHE A 636 -11.80 16.21 -28.38
CA PHE A 636 -11.19 17.52 -28.53
C PHE A 636 -9.82 17.58 -29.24
N VAL A 637 -9.16 16.45 -29.55
CA VAL A 637 -7.73 16.50 -29.93
C VAL A 637 -7.37 15.88 -31.29
N ASP A 638 -8.34 15.52 -32.15
CA ASP A 638 -8.04 15.16 -33.57
C ASP A 638 -8.35 16.29 -34.57
N SER A 639 -9.17 17.27 -34.21
CA SER A 639 -9.45 18.43 -35.05
C SER A 639 -8.51 19.57 -34.70
N ASN A 640 -8.04 20.34 -35.69
CA ASN A 640 -7.31 21.60 -35.53
C ASN A 640 -8.14 22.72 -34.84
N SER A 641 -9.01 22.36 -33.89
CA SER A 641 -9.92 23.22 -33.14
C SER A 641 -9.31 23.55 -31.78
N SER A 642 -9.14 24.84 -31.49
CA SER A 642 -8.89 25.37 -30.14
C SER A 642 -9.97 24.93 -29.14
N PRO A 643 -9.68 24.89 -27.82
CA PRO A 643 -10.70 24.58 -26.80
C PRO A 643 -11.91 25.47 -26.96
N ASP A 644 -13.09 24.88 -27.12
CA ASP A 644 -14.32 25.62 -27.44
C ASP A 644 -14.62 26.69 -26.38
N LEU A 645 -14.26 26.41 -25.12
CA LEU A 645 -14.36 27.33 -23.98
C LEU A 645 -13.03 27.43 -23.22
N SER A 646 -12.29 28.52 -23.44
CA SER A 646 -11.08 28.88 -22.71
C SER A 646 -11.05 30.37 -22.41
N ALA A 647 -10.72 30.75 -21.18
CA ALA A 647 -10.59 32.13 -20.75
C ALA A 647 -9.37 32.31 -19.83
N ILE A 648 -8.68 33.43 -19.98
CA ILE A 648 -7.65 33.90 -19.05
C ILE A 648 -8.33 34.86 -18.06
N VAL A 649 -8.21 34.57 -16.78
CA VAL A 649 -8.75 35.40 -15.70
C VAL A 649 -7.59 36.16 -15.06
N SER A 650 -7.66 37.49 -15.07
CA SER A 650 -6.68 38.37 -14.40
C SER A 650 -7.18 38.78 -13.02
N ILE A 651 -6.34 38.66 -11.99
CA ILE A 651 -6.69 39.01 -10.60
C ILE A 651 -6.45 40.51 -10.37
N ASP A 652 -7.38 41.32 -10.87
CA ASP A 652 -7.31 42.79 -10.86
C ASP A 652 -7.70 43.37 -9.49
N GLU A 653 -8.97 43.22 -9.10
CA GLU A 653 -9.52 43.81 -7.88
C GLU A 653 -10.44 42.81 -7.16
N LEU A 654 -10.48 42.90 -5.83
CA LEU A 654 -11.39 42.12 -4.99
C LEU A 654 -12.51 43.05 -4.49
N PRO A 655 -13.80 42.69 -4.67
CA PRO A 655 -14.91 43.49 -4.18
C PRO A 655 -14.78 43.80 -2.68
N SER A 656 -15.01 45.06 -2.32
CA SER A 656 -14.99 45.55 -0.93
C SER A 656 -13.63 45.45 -0.20
N VAL A 657 -12.53 45.27 -0.94
CA VAL A 657 -11.15 45.32 -0.44
C VAL A 657 -10.43 46.55 -1.00
N GLU A 658 -10.09 47.51 -0.16
CA GLU A 658 -9.37 48.71 -0.61
C GLU A 658 -7.93 48.39 -1.07
N ASN A 659 -7.54 48.86 -2.26
CA ASN A 659 -6.16 48.78 -2.80
C ASN A 659 -5.66 50.13 -3.36
N PRO A 660 -5.57 51.18 -2.53
CA PRO A 660 -5.24 52.53 -3.02
C PRO A 660 -3.83 52.65 -3.63
N ALA A 661 -2.93 51.74 -3.29
CA ALA A 661 -1.55 51.70 -3.79
C ALA A 661 -1.38 50.82 -5.04
N ASN A 662 -2.47 50.23 -5.57
CA ASN A 662 -2.48 49.30 -6.69
C ASN A 662 -1.39 48.21 -6.61
N LEU A 663 -1.25 47.62 -5.42
CA LEU A 663 -0.27 46.55 -5.19
C LEU A 663 -0.77 45.27 -5.88
N PRO A 664 0.13 44.47 -6.49
CA PRO A 664 -0.27 43.28 -7.23
C PRO A 664 -0.86 42.23 -6.29
N TYR A 665 -1.88 41.53 -6.78
CA TYR A 665 -2.42 40.33 -6.15
C TYR A 665 -1.68 39.11 -6.67
N GLU A 666 -1.27 38.24 -5.75
CA GLU A 666 -0.59 36.98 -6.04
C GLU A 666 -1.53 35.80 -5.79
N LEU A 667 -1.58 34.86 -6.72
CA LEU A 667 -2.34 33.62 -6.62
C LEU A 667 -1.45 32.54 -5.98
N ILE A 668 -1.82 32.12 -4.77
CA ILE A 668 -1.05 31.13 -4.01
C ILE A 668 -1.46 29.71 -4.38
N ASP A 669 -2.76 29.44 -4.39
CA ASP A 669 -3.32 28.10 -4.62
C ASP A 669 -4.76 28.18 -5.13
N PHE A 670 -5.25 27.15 -5.79
CA PHE A 670 -6.66 27.02 -6.16
C PHE A 670 -7.08 25.57 -6.37
N GLN A 671 -8.34 25.27 -6.05
CA GLN A 671 -8.93 23.95 -6.25
C GLN A 671 -10.39 24.08 -6.65
N PHE A 672 -10.86 23.19 -7.53
CA PHE A 672 -12.28 23.06 -7.82
C PHE A 672 -12.99 22.47 -6.60
N TYR A 673 -13.95 23.22 -6.06
CA TYR A 673 -14.84 22.75 -5.01
C TYR A 673 -15.96 21.89 -5.60
N THR A 674 -16.54 22.35 -6.70
CA THR A 674 -17.46 21.61 -7.57
C THR A 674 -17.14 21.93 -9.03
N SER A 675 -17.88 21.36 -9.98
CA SER A 675 -17.76 21.70 -11.39
C SER A 675 -18.05 23.16 -11.72
N ASP A 676 -18.86 23.81 -10.89
CA ASP A 676 -19.33 25.17 -11.11
C ASP A 676 -18.64 26.20 -10.21
N LEU A 677 -17.82 25.75 -9.25
CA LEU A 677 -17.18 26.62 -8.26
C LEU A 677 -15.70 26.31 -8.12
N LEU A 678 -14.87 27.31 -8.41
CA LEU A 678 -13.42 27.30 -8.21
C LEU A 678 -13.09 28.14 -6.97
N LEU A 679 -12.35 27.57 -6.02
CA LEU A 679 -11.86 28.30 -4.85
C LEU A 679 -10.43 28.78 -5.10
N LEU A 680 -10.19 30.07 -4.93
CA LEU A 680 -8.89 30.71 -5.10
C LEU A 680 -8.36 31.18 -3.74
N LEU A 681 -7.06 31.01 -3.53
CA LEU A 681 -6.33 31.58 -2.42
C LEU A 681 -5.42 32.69 -2.93
N VAL A 682 -5.73 33.92 -2.55
CA VAL A 682 -5.07 35.13 -3.06
C VAL A 682 -4.40 35.87 -1.90
N CYS A 683 -3.22 36.43 -2.13
CA CYS A 683 -2.59 37.33 -1.17
C CYS A 683 -2.16 38.64 -1.82
N ARG A 684 -1.86 39.62 -0.96
CA ARG A 684 -1.32 40.92 -1.36
C ARG A 684 -0.20 41.30 -0.40
N ALA A 685 0.99 41.59 -0.95
CA ALA A 685 2.08 42.17 -0.19
C ALA A 685 1.74 43.61 0.25
N LYS A 686 2.30 44.09 1.37
CA LYS A 686 2.10 45.49 1.83
C LYS A 686 3.06 46.49 1.19
N SER A 687 4.18 46.05 0.60
CA SER A 687 5.17 46.90 -0.06
C SER A 687 5.63 46.30 -1.40
N ALA A 688 5.87 47.16 -2.39
CA ALA A 688 6.45 46.77 -3.66
C ALA A 688 7.96 46.48 -3.47
N GLY A 689 8.38 45.22 -3.53
CA GLY A 689 9.81 44.88 -3.61
C GLY A 689 10.32 43.60 -2.92
N ASN A 690 9.53 42.86 -2.13
CA ASN A 690 9.99 41.66 -1.43
C ASN A 690 9.35 40.36 -1.96
N HIS A 691 9.75 39.91 -3.16
CA HIS A 691 9.41 38.56 -3.64
C HIS A 691 10.50 37.53 -3.28
N SER A 692 10.05 36.39 -2.75
CA SER A 692 10.63 35.04 -2.90
C SER A 692 12.15 34.83 -2.73
N VAL A 693 12.75 35.31 -1.63
CA VAL A 693 13.95 34.66 -1.07
C VAL A 693 13.56 34.10 0.28
N SER A 694 13.85 32.82 0.53
CA SER A 694 13.57 32.05 1.75
C SER A 694 13.37 32.95 2.97
N ARG A 695 12.11 33.23 3.33
CA ARG A 695 11.75 34.13 4.43
C ARG A 695 12.04 33.43 5.75
N SER A 696 13.31 33.41 6.16
CA SER A 696 13.67 33.20 7.55
C SER A 696 13.49 34.53 8.26
N ASP A 697 12.31 34.85 8.77
CA ASP A 697 12.24 35.98 9.70
C ASP A 697 11.10 35.89 10.70
N THR A 698 11.52 35.97 11.96
CA THR A 698 10.77 35.97 13.21
C THR A 698 9.88 37.22 13.40
N THR A 699 9.60 37.97 12.35
CA THR A 699 8.84 39.23 12.41
C THR A 699 7.43 39.06 11.85
N ARG A 700 6.46 39.14 12.76
CA ARG A 700 5.01 39.07 12.52
C ARG A 700 4.50 40.28 11.73
N GLU A 701 4.70 40.35 10.43
CA GLU A 701 3.97 41.30 9.58
C GLU A 701 2.78 40.62 8.89
N PRO A 702 1.54 41.16 8.97
CA PRO A 702 0.37 40.50 8.41
C PRO A 702 0.34 40.71 6.89
N VAL A 703 0.72 39.68 6.14
CA VAL A 703 0.33 39.53 4.73
C VAL A 703 -1.18 39.31 4.70
N LEU A 704 -1.90 40.17 3.99
CA LEU A 704 -3.35 40.04 3.84
C LEU A 704 -3.62 38.91 2.83
N SER A 705 -4.41 37.92 3.24
CA SER A 705 -4.79 36.78 2.42
C SER A 705 -6.31 36.67 2.38
N TRP A 706 -6.85 36.19 1.27
CA TRP A 706 -8.29 36.04 1.04
C TRP A 706 -8.60 34.69 0.41
N LEU A 707 -9.76 34.16 0.78
CA LEU A 707 -10.37 32.99 0.15
C LEU A 707 -11.50 33.50 -0.77
N VAL A 708 -11.45 33.14 -2.05
CA VAL A 708 -12.35 33.67 -3.07
C VAL A 708 -13.10 32.55 -3.78
N MET A 709 -14.43 32.66 -3.82
CA MET A 709 -15.33 31.81 -4.58
C MET A 709 -15.51 32.36 -6.01
N LEU A 710 -15.08 31.62 -7.02
CA LEU A 710 -15.28 31.96 -8.41
C LEU A 710 -16.28 31.00 -9.06
N PRO A 711 -17.52 31.46 -9.34
CA PRO A 711 -18.45 30.73 -10.19
C PRO A 711 -17.88 30.59 -11.61
N VAL A 712 -17.65 29.36 -12.05
CA VAL A 712 -17.01 29.06 -13.34
C VAL A 712 -17.91 29.49 -14.51
N GLN A 713 -19.23 29.41 -14.35
CA GLN A 713 -20.20 29.85 -15.36
C GLN A 713 -20.08 31.35 -15.65
N ASN A 714 -19.91 32.18 -14.62
CA ASN A 714 -19.75 33.63 -14.79
C ASN A 714 -18.55 33.98 -15.68
N VAL A 715 -17.44 33.23 -15.56
CA VAL A 715 -16.24 33.42 -16.40
C VAL A 715 -16.57 33.18 -17.88
N PHE A 716 -17.41 32.20 -18.18
CA PHE A 716 -17.80 31.89 -19.56
C PHE A 716 -18.96 32.74 -20.07
N ASP A 717 -19.82 33.25 -19.19
CA ASP A 717 -20.93 34.16 -19.55
C ASP A 717 -20.44 35.56 -19.93
N CYS A 718 -19.30 36.00 -19.39
CA CYS A 718 -18.61 37.23 -19.81
C CYS A 718 -18.14 37.22 -21.28
N LEU A 719 -18.22 36.07 -21.97
CA LEU A 719 -17.78 35.92 -23.36
C LEU A 719 -18.89 36.33 -24.35
N VAL A 720 -18.85 37.56 -24.85
CA VAL A 720 -19.77 38.06 -25.90
C VAL A 720 -19.48 37.38 -27.25
N GLU A 721 -20.51 36.79 -27.87
CA GLU A 721 -20.61 36.13 -29.20
C GLU A 721 -19.33 35.48 -29.80
N PRO A 722 -19.40 34.23 -30.31
CA PRO A 722 -18.24 33.53 -30.84
C PRO A 722 -17.69 34.24 -32.10
N GLN A 723 -16.66 35.07 -31.94
CA GLN A 723 -15.88 35.55 -33.09
C GLN A 723 -15.34 34.33 -33.83
N ARG A 724 -15.61 34.24 -35.15
CA ARG A 724 -15.12 33.16 -36.04
C ARG A 724 -13.61 32.97 -35.84
N ARG A 725 -13.22 31.93 -35.09
CA ARG A 725 -11.82 31.67 -34.74
C ARG A 725 -11.03 31.19 -35.95
N ARG A 726 -9.83 31.76 -36.15
CA ARG A 726 -8.81 31.22 -37.05
C ARG A 726 -8.30 29.90 -36.46
N GLN A 727 -8.17 28.86 -37.30
CA GLN A 727 -7.55 27.59 -36.92
C GLN A 727 -6.14 27.86 -36.39
N ALA A 728 -5.90 27.60 -35.11
CA ALA A 728 -4.55 27.57 -34.58
C ALA A 728 -3.88 26.28 -35.07
N HIS A 729 -2.69 26.39 -35.66
CA HIS A 729 -1.90 25.21 -36.01
C HIS A 729 -1.53 24.47 -34.72
N ALA A 730 -1.72 23.14 -34.69
CA ALA A 730 -1.45 22.27 -33.54
C ALA A 730 -0.01 22.34 -33.01
N SER A 731 0.92 22.94 -33.76
CA SER A 731 2.32 23.15 -33.40
C SER A 731 2.58 24.41 -32.56
N ASN A 732 1.62 25.34 -32.44
CA ASN A 732 1.80 26.57 -31.68
C ASN A 732 1.34 26.40 -30.23
N PRO A 733 2.09 26.91 -29.24
CA PRO A 733 1.67 26.86 -27.84
C PRO A 733 0.47 27.80 -27.60
N LEU A 734 -0.42 27.42 -26.68
CA LEU A 734 -1.53 28.29 -26.24
C LEU A 734 -1.04 29.57 -25.56
N TRP A 735 0.12 29.52 -24.90
CA TRP A 735 0.80 30.67 -24.30
C TRP A 735 2.31 30.61 -24.55
N SER A 736 2.95 31.75 -24.78
CA SER A 736 4.41 31.82 -24.92
C SER A 736 4.98 33.10 -24.34
N SER A 737 6.14 33.03 -23.68
CA SER A 737 6.81 34.22 -23.11
C SER A 737 7.23 35.27 -24.15
N GLU A 738 7.49 34.85 -25.40
CA GLU A 738 7.99 35.72 -26.48
C GLU A 738 6.89 36.42 -27.29
N ARG A 739 5.61 36.06 -27.09
CA ARG A 739 4.48 36.63 -27.84
C ARG A 739 3.38 37.02 -26.86
N SER A 740 2.75 38.16 -27.10
CA SER A 740 1.48 38.51 -26.43
C SER A 740 0.50 37.33 -26.51
N PRO A 741 -0.32 37.07 -25.47
CA PRO A 741 -1.29 35.98 -25.50
C PRO A 741 -2.05 36.03 -26.83
N PRO A 742 -2.21 34.89 -27.52
CA PRO A 742 -2.77 34.89 -28.86
C PRO A 742 -4.16 35.54 -28.79
N SER A 743 -4.47 36.42 -29.76
CA SER A 743 -5.73 37.17 -29.84
C SER A 743 -6.99 36.29 -29.94
N SER A 744 -6.83 34.96 -29.86
CA SER A 744 -7.86 33.93 -29.87
C SER A 744 -8.37 33.52 -28.48
N VAL A 745 -7.67 33.89 -27.40
CA VAL A 745 -8.06 33.52 -26.02
C VAL A 745 -8.72 34.71 -25.33
N ASN A 746 -9.89 34.49 -24.76
CA ASN A 746 -10.67 35.53 -24.11
C ASN A 746 -10.03 35.94 -22.78
N GLN A 747 -10.12 37.23 -22.44
CA GLN A 747 -9.64 37.76 -21.16
C GLN A 747 -10.85 38.24 -20.34
N VAL A 748 -10.89 37.84 -19.07
CA VAL A 748 -11.94 38.18 -18.11
C VAL A 748 -11.28 38.76 -16.86
N ARG A 749 -11.84 39.84 -16.33
CA ARG A 749 -11.39 40.40 -15.05
C ARG A 749 -12.06 39.67 -13.90
N LEU A 750 -11.31 39.37 -12.85
CA LEU A 750 -11.87 38.66 -11.70
C LEU A 750 -13.03 39.46 -11.09
N SER A 751 -12.87 40.79 -10.99
CA SER A 751 -13.88 41.72 -10.47
C SER A 751 -15.23 41.67 -11.19
N GLU A 752 -15.27 41.27 -12.47
CA GLU A 752 -16.50 41.13 -13.26
C GLU A 752 -17.26 39.83 -12.97
N ALA A 753 -16.55 38.81 -12.46
CA ALA A 753 -17.10 37.47 -12.27
C ALA A 753 -17.51 37.16 -10.82
N ILE A 754 -17.11 37.99 -9.84
CA ILE A 754 -17.34 37.74 -8.41
C ILE A 754 -18.06 38.92 -7.71
N ALA A 755 -18.80 38.59 -6.64
CA ALA A 755 -19.46 39.57 -5.76
C ALA A 755 -18.78 39.65 -4.38
N GLN A 756 -19.19 40.60 -3.53
CA GLN A 756 -18.65 40.75 -2.17
C GLN A 756 -18.84 39.49 -1.31
N SER A 757 -19.97 38.79 -1.43
CA SER A 757 -20.27 37.54 -0.71
C SER A 757 -19.27 36.42 -1.00
N ASN A 758 -18.55 36.51 -2.12
CA ASN A 758 -17.62 35.47 -2.56
C ASN A 758 -16.25 35.58 -1.91
N VAL A 759 -15.94 36.69 -1.24
CA VAL A 759 -14.61 37.01 -0.70
C VAL A 759 -14.63 36.93 0.82
N GLU A 760 -13.78 36.09 1.39
CA GLU A 760 -13.58 35.99 2.84
C GLU A 760 -12.15 36.39 3.22
N SER A 761 -12.04 37.26 4.22
CA SER A 761 -10.73 37.69 4.73
C SER A 761 -10.12 36.64 5.66
N LEU A 762 -8.84 36.31 5.45
CA LEU A 762 -8.13 35.34 6.26
C LEU A 762 -7.29 36.04 7.35
N PRO A 763 -7.14 35.40 8.54
CA PRO A 763 -6.47 36.02 9.69
C PRO A 763 -4.94 36.09 9.54
N TRP A 764 -4.37 35.20 8.73
CA TRP A 764 -2.93 35.00 8.58
C TRP A 764 -2.59 34.64 7.14
N HIS A 765 -1.29 34.64 6.84
CA HIS A 765 -0.78 34.22 5.54
C HIS A 765 -1.08 32.73 5.31
N ALA A 766 -1.94 32.47 4.34
CA ALA A 766 -2.37 31.14 3.96
C ALA A 766 -1.49 30.61 2.82
N VAL A 767 -1.19 29.31 2.84
CA VAL A 767 -0.21 28.69 1.93
C VAL A 767 -0.86 27.66 1.01
N ARG A 768 -1.94 27.03 1.45
CA ARG A 768 -2.59 25.94 0.72
C ARG A 768 -4.03 25.77 1.15
N LEU A 769 -4.85 25.27 0.22
CA LEU A 769 -6.23 24.88 0.50
C LEU A 769 -6.49 23.41 0.14
N ALA A 770 -7.47 22.81 0.81
CA ALA A 770 -7.98 21.48 0.46
C ALA A 770 -9.50 21.44 0.63
N THR A 771 -10.22 20.89 -0.33
CA THR A 771 -11.68 20.95 -0.39
C THR A 771 -12.34 19.56 -0.47
N ASN A 772 -13.51 19.40 0.13
CA ASN A 772 -14.46 18.34 -0.19
C ASN A 772 -15.84 18.96 -0.44
N GLY A 773 -16.23 19.00 -1.73
CA GLY A 773 -17.49 19.59 -2.19
C GLY A 773 -18.75 18.82 -1.78
N GLU A 774 -18.68 17.50 -1.62
CA GLU A 774 -19.84 16.69 -1.21
C GLU A 774 -20.21 16.90 0.27
N ARG A 775 -19.22 17.26 1.10
CA ARG A 775 -19.39 17.49 2.55
C ARG A 775 -19.40 18.97 2.93
N SER A 776 -19.29 19.86 1.96
CA SER A 776 -19.20 21.30 2.16
C SER A 776 -18.11 21.77 3.14
N ILE A 777 -16.93 21.16 3.07
CA ILE A 777 -15.80 21.46 3.96
C ILE A 777 -14.57 21.93 3.17
N VAL A 778 -13.88 22.93 3.72
CA VAL A 778 -12.63 23.48 3.19
C VAL A 778 -11.63 23.62 4.33
N LEU A 779 -10.38 23.20 4.10
CA LEU A 779 -9.25 23.44 4.99
C LEU A 779 -8.36 24.53 4.37
N VAL A 780 -7.90 25.46 5.19
CA VAL A 780 -6.86 26.43 4.87
C VAL A 780 -5.67 26.24 5.81
N LEU A 781 -4.46 26.12 5.25
CA LEU A 781 -3.20 26.00 5.98
C LEU A 781 -2.48 27.35 6.06
N PHE A 782 -1.86 27.68 7.21
CA PHE A 782 -1.14 28.93 7.43
C PHE A 782 0.36 28.72 7.72
N GLU A 783 1.23 29.59 7.19
CA GLU A 783 2.69 29.42 7.21
C GLU A 783 3.29 29.57 8.63
N GLY A 784 2.90 30.61 9.36
CA GLY A 784 3.64 31.09 10.54
C GLY A 784 3.32 30.42 11.89
N LEU A 785 2.22 29.65 11.98
CA LEU A 785 1.78 29.01 13.23
C LEU A 785 1.56 27.50 13.11
N LEU A 786 1.83 26.92 11.92
CA LEU A 786 1.44 25.54 11.59
C LEU A 786 -0.05 25.29 11.92
N SER A 787 -0.85 26.36 11.86
CA SER A 787 -2.26 26.34 12.18
C SER A 787 -3.05 26.01 10.92
N CYS A 788 -4.14 25.31 11.14
CA CYS A 788 -5.11 24.97 10.11
C CYS A 788 -6.46 25.56 10.53
N ARG A 789 -7.24 26.05 9.58
CA ARG A 789 -8.63 26.44 9.80
C ARG A 789 -9.54 25.67 8.86
N VAL A 790 -10.65 25.17 9.41
CA VAL A 790 -11.72 24.51 8.66
C VAL A 790 -12.88 25.46 8.51
N TYR A 791 -13.36 25.60 7.29
CA TYR A 791 -14.53 26.35 6.88
C TYR A 791 -15.62 25.38 6.40
N LEU A 792 -16.86 25.67 6.74
CA LEU A 792 -18.06 25.05 6.19
C LEU A 792 -18.64 26.02 5.15
N LEU A 793 -18.99 25.51 3.98
CA LEU A 793 -19.68 26.26 2.93
C LEU A 793 -21.17 25.96 3.01
N GLU A 794 -21.90 26.79 3.73
CA GLU A 794 -23.34 26.63 3.91
C GLU A 794 -24.08 27.20 2.72
N ARG A 795 -25.12 26.50 2.25
CA ARG A 795 -26.02 27.05 1.24
C ARG A 795 -26.97 28.03 1.91
N LEU A 796 -27.05 29.26 1.40
CA LEU A 796 -28.07 30.21 1.82
C LEU A 796 -29.44 29.66 1.37
N GLU A 797 -30.30 29.29 2.31
CA GLU A 797 -31.70 28.99 1.98
C GLU A 797 -32.36 30.31 1.53
N PRO A 798 -33.17 30.29 0.45
CA PRO A 798 -33.89 31.49 0.04
C PRO A 798 -34.86 31.88 1.16
N ASP A 799 -34.71 33.09 1.70
CA ASP A 799 -35.61 33.65 2.70
C ASP A 799 -37.07 33.45 2.23
N GLU A 800 -37.84 32.62 2.94
CA GLU A 800 -39.29 32.58 2.76
C GLU A 800 -39.79 34.01 3.00
N PRO A 801 -40.58 34.60 2.08
CA PRO A 801 -41.02 35.97 2.25
C PRO A 801 -41.88 36.05 3.51
N GLU A 802 -41.43 36.83 4.49
CA GLU A 802 -42.17 37.15 5.71
C GLU A 802 -43.55 37.70 5.32
N THR A 803 -44.58 36.86 5.38
CA THR A 803 -45.96 37.33 5.33
C THR A 803 -46.27 38.08 6.61
N GLU A 804 -46.46 39.39 6.46
CA GLU A 804 -46.96 40.31 7.48
C GLU A 804 -48.26 39.80 8.14
N ALA A 805 -48.21 39.71 9.47
CA ALA A 805 -49.24 40.01 10.46
C ALA A 805 -50.74 39.75 10.13
N THR A 806 -51.34 38.82 10.88
CA THR A 806 -52.66 39.03 11.50
C THR A 806 -52.70 38.50 12.94
N LYS A 807 -53.44 39.25 13.77
CA LYS A 807 -53.50 39.31 15.24
C LYS A 807 -54.16 38.11 15.95
N GLU A 808 -53.70 37.93 17.20
CA GLU A 808 -54.42 37.56 18.44
C GLU A 808 -55.21 36.24 18.52
N ASP A 809 -54.79 35.30 19.38
CA ASP A 809 -55.26 35.21 20.78
C ASP A 809 -54.41 34.22 21.64
N PRO A 810 -54.41 34.30 22.98
CA PRO A 810 -53.40 33.71 23.85
C PRO A 810 -53.82 32.38 24.50
N GLY A 811 -52.82 31.53 24.74
CA GLY A 811 -52.87 30.51 25.79
C GLY A 811 -52.74 29.09 25.27
N GLU A 812 -51.57 28.49 25.49
CA GLU A 812 -51.47 27.27 26.31
C GLU A 812 -50.01 26.98 26.64
N GLN A 813 -49.78 26.73 27.93
CA GLN A 813 -48.50 26.32 28.51
C GLN A 813 -48.23 24.84 28.22
N ASN A 814 -46.95 24.48 28.24
CA ASN A 814 -46.38 23.15 28.51
C ASN A 814 -46.40 22.09 27.38
N GLN A 815 -45.23 21.69 26.86
CA GLN A 815 -44.41 20.61 27.45
C GLN A 815 -43.16 20.32 26.60
N MET A 816 -41.98 20.60 27.16
CA MET A 816 -40.77 19.83 26.89
C MET A 816 -40.98 18.39 27.34
N LYS A 817 -40.70 17.41 26.47
CA LYS A 817 -40.42 16.03 26.88
C LYS A 817 -39.14 15.52 26.22
N ILE A 818 -38.11 15.49 27.04
CA ILE A 818 -36.94 14.63 26.96
C ILE A 818 -37.37 13.22 27.41
N ALA A 819 -36.93 12.17 26.70
CA ALA A 819 -36.46 10.86 27.21
C ALA A 819 -36.37 9.89 26.02
N MET A 820 -35.19 9.43 25.61
CA MET A 820 -34.50 8.24 26.14
C MET A 820 -35.34 6.96 26.13
N GLY A 821 -35.03 6.08 25.19
CA GLY A 821 -34.55 4.73 25.50
C GLY A 821 -35.52 3.55 25.32
N VAL A 822 -34.91 2.47 24.81
CA VAL A 822 -35.13 1.04 25.12
C VAL A 822 -35.82 0.18 24.04
N GLU A 823 -35.03 -0.82 23.62
CA GLU A 823 -35.30 -2.21 23.20
C GLU A 823 -36.73 -2.65 22.87
N ALA A 824 -36.83 -3.47 21.82
CA ALA A 824 -37.78 -4.57 21.77
C ALA A 824 -37.13 -5.78 21.05
N ASP A 825 -36.86 -6.82 21.84
CA ASP A 825 -36.75 -8.20 21.36
C ASP A 825 -38.14 -8.71 20.93
N ALA A 826 -38.16 -9.47 19.85
CA ALA A 826 -39.00 -10.66 19.66
C ALA A 826 -38.32 -11.60 18.67
#